data_AF-A0AAW3QYX1-F1
#
_entry.id   AF-A0AAW3QYX1-F1
#
_cell.length_a   1.000
_cell.length_b   1.000
_cell.length_c   1.000
_cell.angle_alpha   90.00
_cell.angle_beta   90.00
_cell.angle_gamma   90.00
#
_symmetry.space_group_name_H-M   'P 1'
#
loop_
_entity.id
_entity.type
_entity.pdbx_description
1 polymer ?
#
loop_
_entity_poly.entity_id
_entity_poly.type
_entity_poly.pdbx_seq_one_letter_code
_entity_poly.pdbx_strand_id
1 'polypeptide(L)'
;MADTQADNSQELLIAERYLISLDHKQPDFGGCATYGAQDMTASGASYLALAPFAPSARLSEFMFFRHESVIPIQTHEYCQGALWVLCPHPPGPSLAESLGLWTESQLIDGVIRPFAGLLQKLEAANLTCRSIRPDNMFVGQGLHKVVLGPLGVTAPAEKQPVLFEPLSSAVCRPSARGEGTMDCDIFSLGVIILALAIGKLPLEGLSDADILKRRFEIGTPTAYMQDQKVPVGLRSLLTAMLADDPRNRPSPRDLVTIAPSKVFTVRPVIPARIPLMIGGNAVYTPQALAWYAGRHPTEFSALLQRKVVSSWLHGELELSVMSSLIEQASATFLPAGGSKAVDPATMVITHAISVLDPAAPMFWGGIWFWPEALPQMMAQATVKPDSPDDERTVRNILSFMAGNPDAFLSAHLPQRQGRQITALSVAARRMALKGADLVRRFSYEANSYLPCLSKKCLDARISLPEGLLQWLNRHVGIEDLPDDILARSGFLDDQMRSFLETHCARQGIVPLSQSQKAGLPGWLADLTLLAAVQRKFDNTPLSFLAQRALPLLEAELRQWRSRTSRARRRVRLGKAAENGNLGVFLATVNDPTGLRLDQRQAQEAEAEISNLMRVLDEAPERKAANDREARNSGEFFSLLTGIAVAMASIWLEFCQ
;
A
#
# COMPACT_ATOMS: atom_id res chain seq x y z
N MET A 1 -39.26 -13.84 -37.04
CA MET A 1 -39.05 -14.01 -35.59
C MET A 1 -37.81 -14.86 -35.40
N ALA A 2 -36.66 -14.21 -35.28
CA ALA A 2 -35.43 -14.82 -34.79
C ALA A 2 -34.78 -13.71 -33.95
N ASP A 3 -34.91 -13.87 -32.64
CA ASP A 3 -34.35 -12.98 -31.63
C ASP A 3 -32.84 -12.88 -31.84
N THR A 4 -32.39 -11.68 -32.17
CA THR A 4 -31.03 -11.22 -31.89
C THR A 4 -30.90 -11.13 -30.36
N GLN A 5 -30.51 -12.24 -29.73
CA GLN A 5 -29.79 -12.16 -28.46
C GLN A 5 -28.52 -11.36 -28.74
N ALA A 6 -28.55 -10.07 -28.40
CA ALA A 6 -27.35 -9.27 -28.24
C ALA A 6 -26.54 -9.97 -27.14
N ASP A 7 -25.51 -10.71 -27.57
CA ASP A 7 -24.58 -11.40 -26.70
C ASP A 7 -23.89 -10.33 -25.85
N ASN A 8 -24.27 -10.28 -24.59
CA ASN A 8 -23.85 -9.27 -23.64
C ASN A 8 -22.50 -9.70 -23.02
N SER A 9 -21.59 -10.17 -23.88
CA SER A 9 -20.29 -10.71 -23.48
C SER A 9 -19.37 -9.56 -23.08
N GLN A 10 -18.95 -9.56 -21.82
CA GLN A 10 -17.98 -8.55 -21.35
C GLN A 10 -16.59 -8.96 -21.79
N GLU A 11 -16.21 -8.50 -22.99
CA GLU A 11 -14.87 -8.73 -23.53
C GLU A 11 -13.95 -7.53 -23.27
N LEU A 12 -12.67 -7.83 -23.02
CA LEU A 12 -11.66 -6.84 -22.71
C LEU A 12 -10.44 -7.03 -23.62
N LEU A 13 -10.18 -6.05 -24.48
CA LEU A 13 -9.02 -6.03 -25.38
C LEU A 13 -7.83 -5.38 -24.69
N ILE A 14 -6.68 -6.07 -24.66
CA ILE A 14 -5.41 -5.56 -24.13
C ILE A 14 -4.28 -5.73 -25.14
N ALA A 15 -3.31 -4.82 -25.06
CA ALA A 15 -2.18 -4.70 -25.99
C ALA A 15 -2.62 -4.67 -27.48
N GLU A 16 -3.86 -4.22 -27.73
CA GLU A 16 -4.51 -4.22 -29.06
C GLU A 16 -4.48 -5.60 -29.75
N ARG A 17 -4.34 -6.68 -28.98
CA ARG A 17 -4.03 -8.02 -29.51
C ARG A 17 -4.74 -9.15 -28.81
N TYR A 18 -4.88 -9.09 -27.49
CA TYR A 18 -5.45 -10.19 -26.72
C TYR A 18 -6.84 -9.85 -26.23
N LEU A 19 -7.81 -10.68 -26.60
CA LEU A 19 -9.21 -10.56 -26.19
C LEU A 19 -9.44 -11.45 -24.97
N ILE A 20 -9.81 -10.85 -23.85
CA ILE A 20 -10.12 -11.53 -22.59
C ILE A 20 -11.63 -11.69 -22.47
N SER A 21 -12.10 -12.92 -22.26
CA SER A 21 -13.52 -13.22 -22.02
C SER A 21 -13.81 -13.20 -20.52
N LEU A 22 -14.54 -12.20 -20.02
CA LEU A 22 -14.84 -12.06 -18.59
C LEU A 22 -16.03 -12.92 -18.13
N ASP A 23 -16.86 -13.40 -19.05
CA ASP A 23 -18.09 -14.15 -18.73
C ASP A 23 -17.81 -15.54 -18.15
N HIS A 24 -16.66 -16.13 -18.49
CA HIS A 24 -16.27 -17.48 -18.09
C HIS A 24 -14.97 -17.47 -17.29
N LYS A 25 -15.10 -17.27 -15.98
CA LYS A 25 -13.98 -17.38 -15.04
C LYS A 25 -13.40 -18.79 -15.06
N GLN A 26 -12.09 -18.90 -15.24
CA GLN A 26 -11.31 -20.14 -15.14
C GLN A 26 -10.93 -20.42 -13.68
N PRO A 27 -10.50 -21.65 -13.34
CA PRO A 27 -9.91 -21.93 -12.04
C PRO A 27 -8.79 -20.94 -11.70
N ASP A 28 -8.74 -20.51 -10.44
CA ASP A 28 -7.71 -19.58 -9.97
C ASP A 28 -6.31 -20.16 -10.24
N PHE A 29 -5.40 -19.34 -10.74
CA PHE A 29 -4.07 -19.77 -11.18
C PHE A 29 -3.01 -18.88 -10.54
N GLY A 30 -1.99 -19.50 -9.94
CA GLY A 30 -1.00 -18.76 -9.13
C GLY A 30 -1.58 -18.10 -7.87
N GLY A 31 -2.84 -18.41 -7.52
CA GLY A 31 -3.58 -17.77 -6.44
C GLY A 31 -4.29 -16.47 -6.85
N CYS A 32 -4.44 -16.23 -8.16
CA CYS A 32 -5.16 -15.09 -8.73
C CYS A 32 -6.42 -15.55 -9.47
N ALA A 33 -7.40 -14.65 -9.57
CA ALA A 33 -8.53 -14.87 -10.47
C ALA A 33 -8.05 -14.92 -11.92
N THR A 34 -8.56 -15.89 -12.68
CA THR A 34 -8.10 -16.21 -14.03
C THR A 34 -9.23 -16.23 -15.03
N TYR A 35 -8.95 -15.79 -16.25
CA TYR A 35 -9.87 -15.74 -17.37
C TYR A 35 -9.20 -16.28 -18.63
N GLY A 36 -9.99 -16.73 -19.60
CA GLY A 36 -9.48 -17.12 -20.91
C GLY A 36 -9.10 -15.89 -21.75
N ALA A 37 -8.01 -15.99 -22.49
CA ALA A 37 -7.59 -14.97 -23.44
C ALA A 37 -7.24 -15.59 -24.80
N GLN A 38 -7.60 -14.91 -25.88
CA GLN A 38 -7.30 -15.32 -27.25
C GLN A 38 -6.44 -14.28 -27.95
N ASP A 39 -5.44 -14.73 -28.70
CA ASP A 39 -4.63 -13.86 -29.56
C ASP A 39 -5.35 -13.61 -30.88
N MET A 40 -5.74 -12.35 -31.14
CA MET A 40 -6.43 -11.96 -32.36
C MET A 40 -5.54 -11.98 -33.61
N THR A 41 -4.21 -11.96 -33.43
CA THR A 41 -3.24 -11.94 -34.54
C THR A 41 -2.76 -13.34 -34.91
N ALA A 42 -2.88 -14.31 -34.01
CA ALA A 42 -2.44 -15.69 -34.20
C ALA A 42 -3.59 -16.66 -33.93
N SER A 43 -4.31 -17.03 -35.00
CA SER A 43 -5.47 -17.92 -34.93
C SER A 43 -5.15 -19.22 -34.19
N GLY A 44 -5.91 -19.49 -33.12
CA GLY A 44 -5.81 -20.72 -32.32
C GLY A 44 -4.87 -20.65 -31.10
N ALA A 45 -4.10 -19.57 -30.91
CA ALA A 45 -3.29 -19.40 -29.70
C ALA A 45 -4.16 -18.90 -28.54
N SER A 46 -4.24 -19.70 -27.47
CA SER A 46 -4.95 -19.37 -26.23
C SER A 46 -4.00 -19.17 -25.06
N TYR A 47 -4.39 -18.26 -24.16
CA TYR A 47 -3.64 -17.84 -23.00
C TYR A 47 -4.56 -17.74 -21.77
N LEU A 48 -3.94 -17.66 -20.60
CA LEU A 48 -4.62 -17.29 -19.37
C LEU A 48 -4.36 -15.82 -19.07
N ALA A 49 -5.43 -15.07 -18.80
CA ALA A 49 -5.38 -13.72 -18.28
C ALA A 49 -5.60 -13.72 -16.77
N LEU A 50 -4.58 -13.33 -16.03
CA LEU A 50 -4.59 -13.23 -14.57
C LEU A 50 -4.95 -11.81 -14.16
N ALA A 51 -5.82 -11.72 -13.16
CA ALA A 51 -6.27 -10.48 -12.53
C ALA A 51 -5.68 -10.37 -11.12
N PRO A 52 -4.38 -10.05 -10.96
CA PRO A 52 -3.78 -9.90 -9.65
C PRO A 52 -4.42 -8.75 -8.88
N PHE A 53 -4.61 -8.93 -7.57
CA PHE A 53 -5.08 -7.87 -6.67
C PHE A 53 -3.90 -7.12 -6.05
N ALA A 54 -3.04 -7.82 -5.29
CA ALA A 54 -1.84 -7.25 -4.68
C ALA A 54 -0.64 -8.12 -5.06
N PRO A 55 -0.11 -8.00 -6.29
CA PRO A 55 1.08 -8.76 -6.68
C PRO A 55 2.30 -8.30 -5.87
N SER A 56 3.40 -9.04 -5.97
CA SER A 56 4.66 -8.69 -5.32
C SER A 56 5.11 -7.28 -5.74
N ALA A 57 5.68 -6.53 -4.80
CA ALA A 57 6.34 -5.26 -5.10
C ALA A 57 7.50 -5.42 -6.10
N ARG A 58 8.00 -6.66 -6.26
CA ARG A 58 9.07 -7.08 -7.17
C ARG A 58 8.54 -7.66 -8.49
N LEU A 59 7.28 -7.38 -8.84
CA LEU A 59 6.66 -7.95 -10.04
C LEU A 59 7.42 -7.58 -11.32
N SER A 60 8.00 -6.38 -11.41
CA SER A 60 8.81 -5.98 -12.58
C SER A 60 9.98 -6.93 -12.81
N GLU A 61 10.69 -7.36 -11.77
CA GLU A 61 11.77 -8.34 -11.91
C GLU A 61 11.24 -9.70 -12.36
N PHE A 62 10.07 -10.13 -11.89
CA PHE A 62 9.44 -11.39 -12.30
C PHE A 62 8.91 -11.38 -13.74
N MET A 63 8.43 -10.23 -14.23
CA MET A 63 7.93 -10.09 -15.61
C MET A 63 9.01 -10.43 -16.66
N PHE A 64 10.28 -10.15 -16.37
CA PHE A 64 11.42 -10.47 -17.24
C PHE A 64 12.14 -11.76 -16.86
N PHE A 65 11.75 -12.41 -15.76
CA PHE A 65 12.37 -13.65 -15.33
C PHE A 65 11.99 -14.80 -16.27
N ARG A 66 12.98 -15.58 -16.71
CA ARG A 66 12.79 -16.73 -17.62
C ARG A 66 13.56 -17.92 -17.10
N HIS A 67 12.89 -19.06 -16.97
CA HIS A 67 13.50 -20.33 -16.59
C HIS A 67 12.65 -21.48 -17.12
N GLU A 68 13.24 -22.62 -17.46
CA GLU A 68 12.51 -23.77 -18.04
C GLU A 68 11.50 -24.41 -17.07
N SER A 69 11.72 -24.24 -15.77
CA SER A 69 10.87 -24.77 -14.69
C SER A 69 9.83 -23.77 -14.18
N VAL A 70 9.60 -22.66 -14.89
CA VAL A 70 8.62 -21.63 -14.50
C VAL A 70 7.80 -21.23 -15.71
N ILE A 71 6.48 -21.15 -15.55
CA ILE A 71 5.57 -20.59 -16.56
C ILE A 71 5.85 -19.09 -16.67
N PRO A 72 6.30 -18.60 -17.83
CA PRO A 72 6.69 -17.20 -17.98
C PRO A 72 5.45 -16.29 -18.01
N ILE A 73 5.62 -15.08 -17.50
CA ILE A 73 4.72 -13.97 -17.82
C ILE A 73 5.00 -13.56 -19.26
N GLN A 74 4.00 -13.75 -20.13
CA GLN A 74 4.08 -13.47 -21.56
C GLN A 74 4.04 -11.96 -21.81
N THR A 75 3.04 -11.28 -21.24
CA THR A 75 2.90 -9.83 -21.28
C THR A 75 2.07 -9.35 -20.10
N HIS A 76 2.05 -8.05 -19.87
CA HIS A 76 1.17 -7.40 -18.90
C HIS A 76 0.64 -6.10 -19.49
N GLU A 77 -0.57 -5.73 -19.11
CA GLU A 77 -1.19 -4.48 -19.53
C GLU A 77 -2.09 -3.91 -18.45
N TYR A 78 -2.39 -2.62 -18.57
CA TYR A 78 -3.42 -1.99 -17.77
C TYR A 78 -4.65 -1.71 -18.62
N CYS A 79 -5.82 -2.15 -18.14
CA CYS A 79 -7.09 -1.79 -18.75
C CYS A 79 -7.97 -1.11 -17.70
N GLN A 80 -8.43 0.11 -18.01
CA GLN A 80 -9.15 0.97 -17.05
C GLN A 80 -8.38 1.17 -15.72
N GLY A 81 -7.05 1.13 -15.78
CA GLY A 81 -6.16 1.21 -14.62
C GLY A 81 -5.98 -0.08 -13.81
N ALA A 82 -6.70 -1.16 -14.13
CA ALA A 82 -6.48 -2.47 -13.54
C ALA A 82 -5.35 -3.23 -14.25
N LEU A 83 -4.44 -3.82 -13.47
CA LEU A 83 -3.38 -4.67 -13.99
C LEU A 83 -3.94 -6.02 -14.45
N TRP A 84 -3.51 -6.44 -15.64
CA TRP A 84 -3.74 -7.75 -16.24
C TRP A 84 -2.41 -8.36 -16.64
N VAL A 85 -2.24 -9.65 -16.38
CA VAL A 85 -1.02 -10.41 -16.68
C VAL A 85 -1.38 -11.62 -17.51
N LEU A 86 -0.73 -11.82 -18.66
CA LEU A 86 -0.95 -13.01 -19.48
C LEU A 86 0.16 -14.02 -19.29
N CYS A 87 -0.22 -15.29 -19.25
CA CYS A 87 0.71 -16.41 -19.30
C CYS A 87 0.16 -17.56 -20.17
N PRO A 88 1.02 -18.46 -20.64
CA PRO A 88 0.59 -19.71 -21.26
C PRO A 88 -0.22 -20.58 -20.29
N HIS A 89 -0.98 -21.53 -20.84
CA HIS A 89 -1.59 -22.59 -20.05
C HIS A 89 -0.52 -23.48 -19.39
N PRO A 90 -0.80 -24.03 -18.20
CA PRO A 90 0.11 -25.00 -17.59
C PRO A 90 0.26 -26.25 -18.47
N PRO A 91 1.40 -26.96 -18.39
CA PRO A 91 1.69 -28.11 -19.24
C PRO A 91 0.86 -29.36 -18.93
N GLY A 92 0.08 -29.34 -17.85
CA GLY A 92 -0.76 -30.44 -17.38
C GLY A 92 -1.40 -30.11 -16.03
N PRO A 93 -1.96 -31.10 -15.32
CA PRO A 93 -2.65 -30.88 -14.04
C PRO A 93 -1.69 -30.44 -12.93
N SER A 94 -2.26 -29.83 -11.89
CA SER A 94 -1.51 -29.45 -10.70
C SER A 94 -1.13 -30.69 -9.87
N LEU A 95 -0.05 -30.60 -9.09
CA LEU A 95 0.32 -31.63 -8.12
C LEU A 95 -0.74 -31.78 -7.01
N ALA A 96 -1.56 -30.77 -6.77
CA ALA A 96 -2.68 -30.85 -5.83
C ALA A 96 -3.79 -31.81 -6.28
N GLU A 97 -4.00 -31.97 -7.60
CA GLU A 97 -5.02 -32.87 -8.14
C GLU A 97 -4.62 -34.35 -8.01
N SER A 98 -3.32 -34.65 -8.14
CA SER A 98 -2.81 -36.02 -8.05
C SER A 98 -1.37 -36.04 -7.56
N LEU A 99 -1.19 -36.24 -6.26
CA LEU A 99 0.11 -36.60 -5.68
C LEU A 99 0.40 -38.07 -6.00
N GLY A 100 1.38 -38.30 -6.88
CA GLY A 100 1.88 -39.64 -7.20
C GLY A 100 3.08 -40.02 -6.32
N LEU A 101 3.32 -41.33 -6.18
CA LEU A 101 4.57 -41.85 -5.60
C LEU A 101 5.69 -41.82 -6.65
N TRP A 102 6.75 -41.08 -6.38
CA TRP A 102 7.88 -40.91 -7.30
C TRP A 102 9.12 -41.65 -6.79
N THR A 103 9.86 -42.27 -7.72
CA THR A 103 11.16 -42.87 -7.43
C THR A 103 12.21 -41.81 -7.15
N GLU A 104 13.29 -42.19 -6.48
CA GLU A 104 14.42 -41.29 -6.20
C GLU A 104 15.00 -40.65 -7.48
N SER A 105 15.12 -41.41 -8.57
CA SER A 105 15.62 -40.87 -9.85
C SER A 105 14.65 -39.83 -10.44
N GLN A 106 13.34 -40.11 -10.42
CA GLN A 106 12.33 -39.15 -10.89
C GLN A 106 12.34 -37.86 -10.06
N LEU A 107 12.54 -37.97 -8.74
CA LEU A 107 12.67 -36.81 -7.87
C LEU A 107 13.93 -36.01 -8.19
N ILE A 108 15.07 -36.67 -8.37
CA ILE A 108 16.34 -35.99 -8.69
C ILE A 108 16.24 -35.22 -10.01
N ASP A 109 15.80 -35.88 -11.08
CA ASP A 109 15.83 -35.32 -12.43
C ASP A 109 14.60 -34.45 -12.73
N GLY A 110 13.43 -34.78 -12.17
CA GLY A 110 12.17 -34.07 -12.42
C GLY A 110 11.87 -32.90 -11.47
N VAL A 111 12.49 -32.89 -10.28
CA VAL A 111 12.21 -31.89 -9.23
C VAL A 111 13.48 -31.25 -8.68
N ILE A 112 14.38 -32.02 -8.08
CA ILE A 112 15.52 -31.48 -7.30
C ILE A 112 16.44 -30.65 -8.18
N ARG A 113 16.98 -31.21 -9.28
CA ARG A 113 17.91 -30.48 -10.15
C ARG A 113 17.26 -29.30 -10.88
N PRO A 114 16.08 -29.45 -11.51
CA PRO A 114 15.42 -28.32 -12.18
C PRO A 114 15.10 -27.16 -11.23
N PHE A 115 14.64 -27.46 -10.00
CA PHE A 115 14.34 -26.42 -9.01
C PHE A 115 15.61 -25.88 -8.34
N ALA A 116 16.67 -26.67 -8.20
CA ALA A 116 17.97 -26.16 -7.77
C ALA A 116 18.50 -25.09 -8.73
N GLY A 117 18.42 -25.33 -10.05
CA GLY A 117 18.78 -24.35 -11.08
C GLY A 117 17.89 -23.10 -11.03
N LEU A 118 16.58 -23.28 -10.86
CA LEU A 118 15.63 -22.18 -10.69
C LEU A 118 15.99 -21.32 -9.46
N LEU A 119 16.15 -21.95 -8.31
CA LEU A 119 16.45 -21.27 -7.04
C LEU A 119 17.81 -20.58 -7.08
N GLN A 120 18.82 -21.17 -7.73
CA GLN A 120 20.11 -20.52 -7.94
C GLN A 120 19.97 -19.26 -8.81
N LYS A 121 19.11 -19.28 -9.84
CA LYS A 121 18.85 -18.12 -10.69
C LYS A 121 18.07 -17.02 -9.96
N LEU A 122 17.12 -17.38 -9.11
CA LEU A 122 16.40 -16.45 -8.25
C LEU A 122 17.34 -15.83 -7.21
N GLU A 123 18.18 -16.64 -6.57
CA GLU A 123 19.20 -16.18 -5.61
C GLU A 123 20.13 -15.15 -6.25
N ALA A 124 20.62 -15.41 -7.46
CA ALA A 124 21.48 -14.49 -8.21
C ALA A 124 20.78 -13.15 -8.54
N ALA A 125 19.45 -13.14 -8.64
CA ALA A 125 18.64 -11.93 -8.85
C ALA A 125 18.18 -11.27 -7.54
N ASN A 126 18.60 -11.78 -6.37
CA ASN A 126 18.09 -11.40 -5.05
C ASN A 126 16.55 -11.50 -4.98
N LEU A 127 15.98 -12.57 -5.55
CA LEU A 127 14.56 -12.88 -5.51
C LEU A 127 14.33 -14.17 -4.73
N THR A 128 13.15 -14.28 -4.14
CA THR A 128 12.62 -15.52 -3.54
C THR A 128 11.41 -15.98 -4.34
N CYS A 129 11.13 -17.27 -4.30
CA CYS A 129 10.01 -17.88 -5.03
C CYS A 129 8.69 -17.71 -4.27
N ARG A 130 8.68 -18.09 -2.98
CA ARG A 130 7.58 -17.96 -2.01
C ARG A 130 6.22 -18.48 -2.52
N SER A 131 6.26 -19.43 -3.44
CA SER A 131 5.10 -19.98 -4.14
C SER A 131 5.24 -21.46 -4.52
N ILE A 132 6.18 -22.17 -3.89
CA ILE A 132 6.39 -23.62 -4.03
C ILE A 132 5.35 -24.36 -3.19
N ARG A 133 4.30 -24.83 -3.85
CA ARG A 133 3.17 -25.57 -3.26
C ARG A 133 2.44 -26.38 -4.33
N PRO A 134 1.70 -27.44 -3.97
CA PRO A 134 1.15 -28.39 -4.94
C PRO A 134 0.16 -27.78 -5.95
N ASP A 135 -0.65 -26.80 -5.54
CA ASP A 135 -1.62 -26.11 -6.40
C ASP A 135 -0.97 -25.16 -7.42
N ASN A 136 0.32 -24.84 -7.23
CA ASN A 136 1.09 -23.96 -8.11
C ASN A 136 2.23 -24.70 -8.82
N MET A 137 2.22 -26.03 -8.83
CA MET A 137 3.22 -26.87 -9.50
C MET A 137 2.51 -27.86 -10.41
N PHE A 138 2.95 -27.95 -11.66
CA PHE A 138 2.24 -28.66 -12.73
C PHE A 138 3.14 -29.69 -13.39
N VAL A 139 2.59 -30.85 -13.72
CA VAL A 139 3.34 -31.95 -14.35
C VAL A 139 2.97 -32.03 -15.83
N GLY A 140 3.96 -31.89 -16.70
CA GLY A 140 3.77 -32.05 -18.14
C GLY A 140 3.54 -33.50 -18.54
N GLN A 141 2.89 -33.72 -19.68
CA GLN A 141 2.75 -35.07 -20.24
C GLN A 141 4.12 -35.66 -20.64
N GLY A 142 4.42 -36.87 -20.15
CA GLY A 142 5.46 -37.74 -20.71
C GLY A 142 6.88 -37.65 -20.15
N LEU A 143 7.22 -36.83 -19.14
CA LEU A 143 8.61 -36.73 -18.65
C LEU A 143 8.79 -36.49 -17.13
N HIS A 144 7.75 -36.57 -16.29
CA HIS A 144 7.85 -36.26 -14.85
C HIS A 144 8.54 -34.91 -14.56
N LYS A 145 8.48 -33.96 -15.51
CA LYS A 145 9.08 -32.64 -15.36
C LYS A 145 8.06 -31.73 -14.69
N VAL A 146 8.42 -31.20 -13.53
CA VAL A 146 7.56 -30.26 -12.80
C VAL A 146 7.88 -28.83 -13.25
N VAL A 147 6.83 -28.06 -13.50
CA VAL A 147 6.90 -26.64 -13.84
C VAL A 147 6.11 -25.85 -12.82
N LEU A 148 6.71 -24.80 -12.28
CA LEU A 148 6.06 -23.88 -11.35
C LEU A 148 5.18 -22.87 -12.11
N GLY A 149 4.07 -22.46 -11.51
CA GLY A 149 3.25 -21.37 -12.01
C GLY A 149 3.97 -20.00 -12.03
N PRO A 150 3.31 -18.96 -12.55
CA PRO A 150 3.87 -17.64 -12.70
C PRO A 150 4.24 -17.02 -11.34
N LEU A 151 5.41 -16.40 -11.29
CA LEU A 151 5.94 -15.78 -10.08
C LEU A 151 5.44 -14.34 -9.92
N GLY A 152 5.36 -13.87 -8.68
CA GLY A 152 5.09 -12.47 -8.34
C GLY A 152 3.65 -12.01 -8.54
N VAL A 153 2.73 -12.86 -9.02
CA VAL A 153 1.31 -12.49 -9.26
C VAL A 153 0.50 -12.31 -7.97
N THR A 154 0.99 -12.80 -6.84
CA THR A 154 0.44 -12.58 -5.48
C THR A 154 1.53 -12.04 -4.56
N ALA A 155 1.16 -11.51 -3.39
CA ALA A 155 2.15 -11.12 -2.40
C ALA A 155 2.93 -12.35 -1.91
N PRO A 156 4.23 -12.20 -1.59
CA PRO A 156 5.09 -13.32 -1.21
C PRO A 156 4.50 -14.16 -0.08
N ALA A 157 4.41 -15.47 -0.29
CA ALA A 157 3.89 -16.46 0.66
C ALA A 157 2.45 -16.24 1.15
N GLU A 158 1.68 -15.33 0.55
CA GLU A 158 0.29 -15.09 0.93
C GLU A 158 -0.57 -16.35 0.73
N LYS A 159 -0.28 -17.10 -0.33
CA LYS A 159 -0.99 -18.33 -0.70
C LYS A 159 -0.28 -19.61 -0.26
N GLN A 160 0.85 -19.50 0.46
CA GLN A 160 1.57 -20.66 0.96
C GLN A 160 0.84 -21.26 2.17
N PRO A 161 0.50 -22.56 2.20
CA PRO A 161 -0.04 -23.19 3.40
C PRO A 161 1.02 -23.29 4.52
N VAL A 162 0.60 -23.36 5.78
CA VAL A 162 1.49 -23.52 6.95
C VAL A 162 2.43 -24.71 6.82
N LEU A 163 1.95 -25.80 6.20
CA LEU A 163 2.73 -27.02 5.96
C LEU A 163 4.01 -26.76 5.13
N PHE A 164 3.96 -25.81 4.20
CA PHE A 164 5.04 -25.48 3.28
C PHE A 164 5.90 -24.31 3.77
N GLU A 165 5.66 -23.79 4.97
CA GLU A 165 6.44 -22.67 5.54
C GLU A 165 7.35 -23.15 6.69
N PRO A 166 8.60 -22.66 6.77
CA PRO A 166 9.44 -22.89 7.95
C PRO A 166 8.80 -22.24 9.18
N LEU A 167 9.13 -22.72 10.40
CA LEU A 167 8.51 -22.22 11.63
C LEU A 167 8.54 -20.70 11.76
N SER A 168 9.65 -20.08 11.35
CA SER A 168 9.86 -18.62 11.36
C SER A 168 8.94 -17.80 10.45
N SER A 169 8.19 -18.46 9.56
CA SER A 169 7.20 -17.86 8.67
C SER A 169 5.81 -18.44 8.91
N ALA A 170 5.73 -19.71 9.28
CA ALA A 170 4.49 -20.43 9.55
C ALA A 170 3.72 -19.91 10.78
N VAL A 171 4.43 -19.36 11.79
CA VAL A 171 3.78 -18.72 12.95
C VAL A 171 3.13 -17.37 12.62
N CYS A 172 3.54 -16.74 11.51
CA CYS A 172 2.93 -15.51 11.03
C CYS A 172 1.66 -15.81 10.25
N ARG A 173 0.65 -14.95 10.40
CA ARG A 173 -0.45 -14.89 9.43
C ARG A 173 0.09 -14.59 8.02
N PRO A 174 -0.58 -15.00 6.93
CA PRO A 174 -0.03 -14.90 5.58
C PRO A 174 0.48 -13.50 5.19
N SER A 175 -0.25 -12.43 5.52
CA SER A 175 0.14 -11.04 5.23
C SER A 175 1.36 -10.55 6.01
N ALA A 176 1.78 -11.27 7.07
CA ALA A 176 2.84 -10.90 7.99
C ALA A 176 4.17 -11.64 7.74
N ARG A 177 4.25 -12.44 6.67
CA ARG A 177 5.41 -13.30 6.36
C ARG A 177 6.56 -12.59 5.64
N GLY A 178 6.28 -11.51 4.93
CA GLY A 178 7.28 -10.75 4.17
C GLY A 178 7.89 -11.54 3.01
N GLU A 179 8.94 -10.96 2.41
CA GLU A 179 9.63 -11.51 1.22
C GLU A 179 10.31 -12.86 1.48
N GLY A 180 10.58 -13.21 2.74
CA GLY A 180 11.23 -14.47 3.10
C GLY A 180 12.70 -14.53 2.67
N THR A 181 13.29 -15.72 2.63
CA THR A 181 14.67 -15.98 2.17
C THR A 181 14.69 -17.20 1.26
N MET A 182 15.80 -17.40 0.57
CA MET A 182 16.06 -18.62 -0.20
C MET A 182 15.87 -19.89 0.65
N ASP A 183 16.24 -19.85 1.94
CA ASP A 183 16.02 -20.97 2.87
C ASP A 183 14.54 -21.35 3.04
N CYS A 184 13.62 -20.40 2.86
CA CYS A 184 12.19 -20.67 2.90
C CYS A 184 11.74 -21.46 1.66
N ASP A 185 12.33 -21.17 0.51
CA ASP A 185 12.07 -21.88 -0.74
C ASP A 185 12.69 -23.29 -0.73
N ILE A 186 13.90 -23.43 -0.18
CA ILE A 186 14.53 -24.74 0.07
C ILE A 186 13.67 -25.58 1.01
N PHE A 187 13.13 -24.99 2.08
CA PHE A 187 12.19 -25.69 2.97
C PHE A 187 10.96 -26.16 2.21
N SER A 188 10.30 -25.26 1.47
CA SER A 188 9.08 -25.56 0.70
C SER A 188 9.32 -26.68 -0.32
N LEU A 189 10.47 -26.65 -1.01
CA LEU A 189 10.89 -27.70 -1.95
C LEU A 189 11.10 -29.04 -1.23
N GLY A 190 11.67 -29.02 -0.02
CA GLY A 190 11.83 -30.21 0.81
C GLY A 190 10.50 -30.89 1.14
N VAL A 191 9.46 -30.09 1.42
CA VAL A 191 8.10 -30.61 1.66
C VAL A 191 7.52 -31.25 0.40
N ILE A 192 7.72 -30.64 -0.77
CA ILE A 192 7.28 -31.22 -2.06
C ILE A 192 7.98 -32.54 -2.35
N ILE A 193 9.32 -32.59 -2.19
CA ILE A 193 10.10 -33.81 -2.40
C ILE A 193 9.63 -34.91 -1.46
N LEU A 194 9.41 -34.59 -0.18
CA LEU A 194 8.87 -35.55 0.78
C LEU A 194 7.48 -36.05 0.35
N ALA A 195 6.58 -35.14 -0.01
CA ALA A 195 5.21 -35.49 -0.38
C ALA A 195 5.16 -36.44 -1.59
N LEU A 196 5.98 -36.18 -2.61
CA LEU A 196 6.11 -37.04 -3.79
C LEU A 196 6.84 -38.36 -3.48
N ALA A 197 7.80 -38.35 -2.55
CA ALA A 197 8.50 -39.56 -2.12
C ALA A 197 7.60 -40.51 -1.30
N ILE A 198 6.53 -40.02 -0.68
CA ILE A 198 5.59 -40.82 0.12
C ILE A 198 4.20 -40.94 -0.51
N GLY A 199 3.95 -40.24 -1.63
CA GLY A 199 2.69 -40.23 -2.36
C GLY A 199 1.52 -39.53 -1.66
N LYS A 200 1.78 -38.71 -0.64
CA LYS A 200 0.77 -37.96 0.13
C LYS A 200 1.38 -36.76 0.85
N LEU A 201 0.55 -35.83 1.33
CA LEU A 201 1.05 -34.73 2.16
C LEU A 201 1.46 -35.23 3.56
N PRO A 202 2.59 -34.76 4.11
CA PRO A 202 2.91 -35.03 5.51
C PRO A 202 1.88 -34.34 6.43
N LEU A 203 1.60 -34.95 7.58
CA LEU A 203 0.68 -34.40 8.61
C LEU A 203 -0.76 -34.13 8.12
N GLU A 204 -1.19 -34.81 7.05
CA GLU A 204 -2.56 -34.70 6.55
C GLU A 204 -3.60 -34.96 7.64
N GLY A 205 -4.65 -34.13 7.67
CA GLY A 205 -5.73 -34.19 8.66
C GLY A 205 -5.47 -33.41 9.95
N LEU A 206 -4.26 -32.89 10.19
CA LEU A 206 -3.99 -31.98 11.31
C LEU A 206 -4.36 -30.54 10.96
N SER A 207 -4.82 -29.79 11.97
CA SER A 207 -5.01 -28.35 11.85
C SER A 207 -3.66 -27.61 11.78
N ASP A 208 -3.64 -26.40 11.23
CA ASP A 208 -2.45 -25.55 11.22
C ASP A 208 -1.85 -25.35 12.64
N ALA A 209 -2.70 -25.24 13.65
CA ALA A 209 -2.28 -25.10 15.05
C ALA A 209 -1.61 -26.38 15.57
N ASP A 210 -2.15 -27.55 15.23
CA ASP A 210 -1.59 -28.84 15.63
C ASP A 210 -0.29 -29.16 14.88
N ILE A 211 -0.19 -28.77 13.60
CA ILE A 211 1.04 -28.85 12.81
C ILE A 211 2.14 -28.04 13.49
N LEU A 212 1.87 -26.77 13.82
CA LEU A 212 2.84 -25.92 14.52
C LEU A 212 3.23 -26.51 15.87
N LYS A 213 2.25 -26.92 16.68
CA LYS A 213 2.49 -27.53 18.00
C LYS A 213 3.43 -28.73 17.90
N ARG A 214 3.11 -29.68 17.02
CA ARG A 214 3.92 -30.89 16.82
C ARG A 214 5.34 -30.55 16.38
N ARG A 215 5.50 -29.60 15.45
CA ARG A 215 6.82 -29.17 14.97
C ARG A 215 7.66 -28.51 16.06
N PHE A 216 7.07 -27.68 16.92
CA PHE A 216 7.79 -27.11 18.07
C PHE A 216 8.15 -28.15 19.14
N GLU A 217 7.33 -29.19 19.32
CA GLU A 217 7.56 -30.23 20.34
C GLU A 217 8.65 -31.23 19.97
N ILE A 218 8.67 -31.71 18.71
CA ILE A 218 9.58 -32.79 18.29
C ILE A 218 10.51 -32.43 17.13
N GLY A 219 10.45 -31.19 16.63
CA GLY A 219 11.21 -30.69 15.48
C GLY A 219 10.56 -31.04 14.15
N THR A 220 10.72 -30.17 13.15
CA THR A 220 10.07 -30.35 11.84
C THR A 220 10.50 -31.62 11.09
N PRO A 221 11.80 -31.98 10.99
CA PRO A 221 12.20 -33.21 10.29
C PRO A 221 11.55 -34.46 10.88
N THR A 222 11.53 -34.57 12.22
CA THR A 222 10.92 -35.69 12.93
C THR A 222 9.41 -35.69 12.73
N ALA A 223 8.75 -34.54 12.94
CA ALA A 223 7.32 -34.41 12.77
C ALA A 223 6.85 -34.87 11.38
N TYR A 224 7.62 -34.57 10.34
CA TYR A 224 7.23 -34.86 8.96
C TYR A 224 7.59 -36.30 8.54
N MET A 225 8.66 -36.89 9.07
CA MET A 225 9.22 -38.15 8.54
C MET A 225 9.12 -39.38 9.46
N GLN A 226 8.90 -39.23 10.78
CA GLN A 226 9.07 -40.33 11.75
C GLN A 226 8.32 -41.62 11.39
N ASP A 227 7.09 -41.51 10.87
CA ASP A 227 6.23 -42.65 10.54
C ASP A 227 6.07 -42.86 9.03
N GLN A 228 6.95 -42.26 8.22
CA GLN A 228 6.88 -42.30 6.76
C GLN A 228 7.97 -43.20 6.17
N LYS A 229 7.63 -43.88 5.07
CA LYS A 229 8.57 -44.70 4.29
C LYS A 229 9.42 -43.84 3.36
N VAL A 230 10.29 -43.02 3.93
CA VAL A 230 11.19 -42.14 3.17
C VAL A 230 12.35 -42.95 2.56
N PRO A 231 12.64 -42.82 1.25
CA PRO A 231 13.80 -43.45 0.63
C PRO A 231 15.11 -43.10 1.35
N VAL A 232 15.96 -44.10 1.59
CA VAL A 232 17.19 -43.95 2.39
C VAL A 232 18.14 -42.91 1.78
N GLY A 233 18.29 -42.89 0.44
CA GLY A 233 19.13 -41.92 -0.27
C GLY A 233 18.69 -40.47 -0.07
N LEU A 234 17.40 -40.22 0.15
CA LEU A 234 16.86 -38.87 0.35
C LEU A 234 16.77 -38.45 1.82
N ARG A 235 16.93 -39.37 2.77
CA ARG A 235 16.67 -39.10 4.20
C ARG A 235 17.59 -38.01 4.76
N SER A 236 18.87 -38.04 4.43
CA SER A 236 19.82 -37.02 4.91
C SER A 236 19.51 -35.64 4.32
N LEU A 237 19.21 -35.59 3.00
CA LEU A 237 18.82 -34.37 2.30
C LEU A 237 17.53 -33.77 2.88
N LEU A 238 16.48 -34.57 3.02
CA LEU A 238 15.19 -34.11 3.57
C LEU A 238 15.33 -33.65 5.03
N THR A 239 16.17 -34.32 5.83
CA THR A 239 16.50 -33.86 7.18
C THR A 239 17.11 -32.46 7.17
N ALA A 240 18.02 -32.18 6.22
CA ALA A 240 18.65 -30.87 6.06
C ALA A 240 17.69 -29.81 5.51
N MET A 241 16.95 -30.10 4.44
CA MET A 241 16.00 -29.14 3.84
C MET A 241 14.87 -28.75 4.80
N LEU A 242 14.40 -29.69 5.63
CA LEU A 242 13.32 -29.48 6.60
C LEU A 242 13.82 -29.00 7.97
N ALA A 243 15.12 -28.70 8.13
CA ALA A 243 15.67 -28.25 9.40
C ALA A 243 15.04 -26.92 9.84
N ASP A 244 14.71 -26.81 11.14
CA ASP A 244 14.11 -25.59 11.71
C ASP A 244 15.08 -24.40 11.69
N ASP A 245 16.37 -24.64 11.97
CA ASP A 245 17.42 -23.65 11.77
C ASP A 245 17.78 -23.55 10.27
N PRO A 246 17.57 -22.38 9.64
CA PRO A 246 17.84 -22.19 8.22
C PRO A 246 19.30 -22.45 7.83
N ARG A 247 20.26 -22.26 8.75
CA ARG A 247 21.70 -22.46 8.47
C ARG A 247 22.08 -23.92 8.20
N ASN A 248 21.23 -24.85 8.61
CA ASN A 248 21.42 -26.28 8.35
C ASN A 248 20.86 -26.71 6.98
N ARG A 249 20.16 -25.81 6.27
CA ARG A 249 19.59 -26.12 4.96
C ARG A 249 20.66 -26.02 3.88
N PRO A 250 20.61 -26.88 2.85
CA PRO A 250 21.54 -26.81 1.74
C PRO A 250 21.28 -25.56 0.89
N SER A 251 22.36 -25.02 0.30
CA SER A 251 22.21 -23.97 -0.71
C SER A 251 21.64 -24.57 -2.01
N PRO A 252 21.05 -23.76 -2.91
CA PRO A 252 20.63 -24.23 -4.24
C PRO A 252 21.77 -24.94 -5.00
N ARG A 253 23.02 -24.45 -4.84
CA ARG A 253 24.21 -25.04 -5.48
C ARG A 253 24.49 -26.46 -5.03
N ASP A 254 24.24 -26.76 -3.76
CA ASP A 254 24.42 -28.11 -3.21
C ASP A 254 23.42 -29.09 -3.81
N LEU A 255 22.25 -28.62 -4.21
CA LEU A 255 21.19 -29.43 -4.82
C LEU A 255 21.42 -29.70 -6.30
N VAL A 256 22.08 -28.80 -7.04
CA VAL A 256 22.45 -29.04 -8.45
C VAL A 256 23.36 -30.26 -8.58
N THR A 257 24.28 -30.43 -7.62
CA THR A 257 25.27 -31.53 -7.59
C THR A 257 24.74 -32.78 -6.88
N ILE A 258 23.43 -32.91 -6.69
CA ILE A 258 22.85 -34.04 -5.98
C ILE A 258 23.15 -35.37 -6.70
N ALA A 259 23.50 -36.36 -5.89
CA ALA A 259 23.67 -37.75 -6.26
C ALA A 259 23.23 -38.63 -5.07
N PRO A 260 22.80 -39.88 -5.29
CA PRO A 260 22.35 -40.78 -4.21
C PRO A 260 23.35 -40.99 -3.07
N SER A 261 24.65 -40.80 -3.34
CA SER A 261 25.73 -40.95 -2.34
C SER A 261 26.01 -39.69 -1.51
N LYS A 262 25.42 -38.53 -1.86
CA LYS A 262 25.70 -37.26 -1.17
C LYS A 262 24.96 -37.23 0.17
N VAL A 263 25.71 -37.09 1.26
CA VAL A 263 25.17 -37.02 2.62
C VAL A 263 25.19 -35.57 3.11
N PHE A 264 24.08 -35.15 3.71
CA PHE A 264 23.95 -33.86 4.39
C PHE A 264 23.98 -34.06 5.91
N THR A 265 24.78 -33.26 6.60
CA THR A 265 24.94 -33.34 8.05
C THR A 265 24.19 -32.19 8.71
N VAL A 266 23.23 -32.52 9.57
CA VAL A 266 22.49 -31.56 10.40
C VAL A 266 22.94 -31.74 11.84
N ARG A 267 23.22 -30.63 12.54
CA ARG A 267 23.51 -30.70 13.97
C ARG A 267 22.22 -31.03 14.73
N PRO A 268 22.19 -32.11 15.53
CA PRO A 268 21.01 -32.44 16.31
C PRO A 268 20.79 -31.38 17.39
N VAL A 269 19.54 -30.98 17.58
CA VAL A 269 19.12 -30.18 18.73
C VAL A 269 19.02 -31.11 19.92
N ILE A 270 19.75 -30.81 20.99
CA ILE A 270 19.70 -31.58 22.24
C ILE A 270 18.61 -30.96 23.12
N PRO A 271 17.51 -31.67 23.41
CA PRO A 271 16.46 -31.17 24.29
C PRO A 271 16.92 -31.18 25.75
N ALA A 272 16.30 -30.34 26.57
CA ALA A 272 16.47 -30.36 28.03
C ALA A 272 16.06 -31.71 28.61
N ARG A 273 16.68 -32.12 29.73
CA ARG A 273 16.27 -33.34 30.44
C ARG A 273 15.04 -33.09 31.28
N ILE A 274 15.03 -31.97 32.01
CA ILE A 274 13.88 -31.49 32.77
C ILE A 274 13.17 -30.41 31.95
N PRO A 275 11.89 -30.58 31.62
CA PRO A 275 11.15 -29.57 30.88
C PRO A 275 10.86 -28.36 31.77
N LEU A 276 10.79 -27.20 31.13
CA LEU A 276 10.18 -26.01 31.73
C LEU A 276 8.68 -26.04 31.47
N MET A 277 7.88 -25.83 32.51
CA MET A 277 6.42 -25.78 32.40
C MET A 277 5.94 -24.36 32.10
N ILE A 278 5.10 -24.22 31.08
CA ILE A 278 4.43 -22.96 30.73
C ILE A 278 3.04 -23.23 30.13
N GLY A 279 2.00 -22.63 30.69
CA GLY A 279 0.63 -22.79 30.24
C GLY A 279 0.13 -24.24 30.35
N GLY A 280 0.69 -25.00 31.30
CA GLY A 280 0.46 -26.44 31.44
C GLY A 280 1.19 -27.31 30.40
N ASN A 281 2.01 -26.73 29.52
CA ASN A 281 2.79 -27.46 28.51
C ASN A 281 4.23 -27.65 28.98
N ALA A 282 4.79 -28.83 28.71
CA ALA A 282 6.19 -29.15 28.97
C ALA A 282 7.05 -28.74 27.77
N VAL A 283 8.03 -27.87 28.01
CA VAL A 283 8.89 -27.29 26.97
C VAL A 283 10.33 -27.74 27.17
N TYR A 284 10.94 -28.24 26.08
CA TYR A 284 12.27 -28.85 26.11
C TYR A 284 13.34 -28.07 25.35
N THR A 285 12.96 -27.09 24.53
CA THR A 285 13.89 -26.32 23.69
C THR A 285 13.65 -24.81 23.82
N PRO A 286 14.68 -23.97 23.65
CA PRO A 286 14.51 -22.51 23.66
C PRO A 286 13.52 -22.02 22.58
N GLN A 287 13.55 -22.63 21.40
CA GLN A 287 12.64 -22.31 20.31
C GLN A 287 11.16 -22.60 20.67
N ALA A 288 10.88 -23.76 21.27
CA ALA A 288 9.54 -24.06 21.75
C ALA A 288 9.12 -23.09 22.87
N LEU A 289 10.04 -22.69 23.75
CA LEU A 289 9.77 -21.69 24.78
C LEU A 289 9.42 -20.32 24.19
N ALA A 290 10.12 -19.88 23.14
CA ALA A 290 9.82 -18.63 22.44
C ALA A 290 8.40 -18.63 21.86
N TRP A 291 7.96 -19.75 21.29
CA TRP A 291 6.60 -19.87 20.75
C TRP A 291 5.54 -19.84 21.87
N TYR A 292 5.73 -20.61 22.95
CA TYR A 292 4.81 -20.60 24.09
C TYR A 292 4.83 -19.28 24.86
N ALA A 293 5.93 -18.52 24.86
CA ALA A 293 6.01 -17.18 25.43
C ALA A 293 5.00 -16.23 24.77
N GLY A 294 4.83 -16.31 23.45
CA GLY A 294 3.83 -15.53 22.72
C GLY A 294 2.38 -15.94 23.02
N ARG A 295 2.16 -17.20 23.43
CA ARG A 295 0.81 -17.74 23.76
C ARG A 295 0.43 -17.55 25.23
N HIS A 296 1.42 -17.52 26.12
CA HIS A 296 1.26 -17.35 27.57
C HIS A 296 2.11 -16.18 28.08
N PRO A 297 1.90 -14.94 27.59
CA PRO A 297 2.78 -13.80 27.87
C PRO A 297 2.84 -13.44 29.36
N THR A 298 1.72 -13.59 30.08
CA THR A 298 1.62 -13.29 31.52
C THR A 298 2.45 -14.26 32.36
N GLU A 299 2.32 -15.55 32.09
CA GLU A 299 3.06 -16.60 32.79
C GLU A 299 4.55 -16.54 32.42
N PHE A 300 4.88 -16.32 31.15
CA PHE A 300 6.26 -16.13 30.72
C PHE A 300 6.93 -14.94 31.42
N SER A 301 6.23 -13.82 31.55
CA SER A 301 6.73 -12.65 32.29
C SER A 301 7.03 -13.00 33.76
N ALA A 302 6.16 -13.78 34.40
CA ALA A 302 6.38 -14.23 35.78
C ALA A 302 7.61 -15.16 35.90
N LEU A 303 7.82 -16.04 34.91
CA LEU A 303 8.99 -16.92 34.85
C LEU A 303 10.29 -16.13 34.65
N LEU A 304 10.27 -15.08 33.83
CA LEU A 304 11.41 -14.17 33.66
C LEU A 304 11.73 -13.41 34.96
N GLN A 305 10.73 -12.83 35.62
CA GLN A 305 10.89 -12.11 36.88
C GLN A 305 11.49 -12.98 37.99
N ARG A 306 11.11 -14.27 38.03
CA ARG A 306 11.63 -15.26 38.98
C ARG A 306 12.96 -15.89 38.55
N LYS A 307 13.55 -15.46 37.42
CA LYS A 307 14.78 -16.02 36.84
C LYS A 307 14.72 -17.53 36.54
N VAL A 308 13.52 -18.08 36.36
CA VAL A 308 13.34 -19.52 36.06
C VAL A 308 13.88 -19.85 34.68
N VAL A 309 13.64 -18.95 33.70
CA VAL A 309 14.09 -19.14 32.31
C VAL A 309 15.62 -19.14 32.21
N SER A 310 16.31 -18.17 32.83
CA SER A 310 17.77 -18.10 32.80
C SER A 310 18.40 -19.31 33.51
N SER A 311 17.89 -19.67 34.69
CA SER A 311 18.33 -20.86 35.43
C SER A 311 18.17 -22.15 34.62
N TRP A 312 17.04 -22.30 33.92
CA TRP A 312 16.77 -23.46 33.07
C TRP A 312 17.71 -23.53 31.86
N LEU A 313 17.90 -22.41 31.14
CA LEU A 313 18.84 -22.34 30.01
C LEU A 313 20.27 -22.69 30.42
N HIS A 314 20.72 -22.20 31.58
CA HIS A 314 22.06 -22.47 32.09
C HIS A 314 22.21 -23.91 32.59
N GLY A 315 21.27 -24.39 33.41
CA GLY A 315 21.37 -25.68 34.10
C GLY A 315 21.03 -26.89 33.23
N GLU A 316 19.96 -26.81 32.42
CA GLU A 316 19.47 -27.97 31.66
C GLU A 316 20.03 -28.04 30.23
N LEU A 317 20.42 -26.91 29.66
CA LEU A 317 20.85 -26.80 28.26
C LEU A 317 22.29 -26.30 28.09
N GLU A 318 22.97 -25.93 29.18
CA GLU A 318 24.33 -25.39 29.18
C GLU A 318 24.49 -24.10 28.32
N LEU A 319 23.40 -23.36 28.11
CA LEU A 319 23.35 -22.14 27.27
C LEU A 319 23.64 -20.88 28.10
N SER A 320 24.81 -20.80 28.73
CA SER A 320 25.21 -19.71 29.63
C SER A 320 25.17 -18.31 29.00
N VAL A 321 25.54 -18.21 27.71
CA VAL A 321 25.44 -16.95 26.96
C VAL A 321 23.97 -16.54 26.85
N MET A 322 23.11 -17.41 26.31
CA MET A 322 21.67 -17.12 26.16
C MET A 322 21.01 -16.78 27.50
N SER A 323 21.34 -17.51 28.57
CA SER A 323 20.89 -17.20 29.93
C SER A 323 21.21 -15.75 30.33
N SER A 324 22.46 -15.32 30.13
CA SER A 324 22.90 -13.95 30.45
C SER A 324 22.15 -12.89 29.62
N LEU A 325 21.90 -13.17 28.34
CA LEU A 325 21.16 -12.27 27.44
C LEU A 325 19.69 -12.14 27.85
N ILE A 326 19.07 -13.21 28.33
CA ILE A 326 17.69 -13.19 28.85
C ILE A 326 17.58 -12.32 30.11
N GLU A 327 18.57 -12.39 31.00
CA GLU A 327 18.61 -11.52 32.17
C GLU A 327 18.78 -10.04 31.80
N GLN A 328 19.64 -9.73 30.82
CA GLN A 328 19.80 -8.39 30.29
C GLN A 328 18.51 -7.86 29.65
N ALA A 329 17.86 -8.67 28.82
CA ALA A 329 16.59 -8.32 28.16
C ALA A 329 15.48 -8.02 29.19
N SER A 330 15.45 -8.78 30.29
CA SER A 330 14.47 -8.59 31.37
C SER A 330 14.74 -7.35 32.22
N ALA A 331 16.01 -6.99 32.43
CA ALA A 331 16.40 -5.84 33.25
C ALA A 331 16.20 -4.48 32.53
N THR A 332 16.31 -4.46 31.19
CA THR A 332 16.32 -3.24 30.37
C THR A 332 14.98 -2.48 30.38
N PHE A 333 13.88 -3.13 30.72
CA PHE A 333 12.52 -2.56 30.64
C PHE A 333 11.79 -2.49 32.00
N LEU A 334 12.52 -2.60 33.11
CA LEU A 334 11.98 -2.17 34.41
C LEU A 334 11.70 -0.65 34.36
N PRO A 335 10.61 -0.15 34.99
CA PRO A 335 10.05 1.16 34.65
C PRO A 335 10.93 2.32 35.13
N ALA A 336 11.87 2.74 34.29
CA ALA A 336 12.54 4.02 34.38
C ALA A 336 11.86 5.02 33.43
N GLY A 337 10.68 5.52 33.81
CA GLY A 337 10.16 6.83 33.41
C GLY A 337 9.99 7.18 31.92
N GLY A 338 9.92 6.21 30.99
CA GLY A 338 9.77 6.47 29.55
C GLY A 338 8.34 6.26 29.02
N SER A 339 7.86 7.20 28.20
CA SER A 339 6.64 7.22 27.36
C SER A 339 5.57 6.14 27.61
N LYS A 340 4.38 6.56 28.07
CA LYS A 340 3.16 5.73 28.29
C LYS A 340 2.59 5.02 27.04
N ALA A 341 3.30 4.99 25.91
CA ALA A 341 2.76 4.55 24.62
C ALA A 341 2.78 3.02 24.43
N VAL A 342 3.70 2.29 25.07
CA VAL A 342 3.83 0.83 24.94
C VAL A 342 4.02 0.20 26.31
N ASP A 343 3.32 -0.90 26.55
CA ASP A 343 3.46 -1.71 27.76
C ASP A 343 4.89 -2.29 27.86
N PRO A 344 5.66 -2.00 28.92
CA PRO A 344 7.02 -2.50 29.09
C PRO A 344 7.12 -4.02 29.00
N ALA A 345 6.10 -4.77 29.47
CA ALA A 345 6.10 -6.22 29.39
C ALA A 345 6.10 -6.72 27.95
N THR A 346 5.40 -6.02 27.04
CA THR A 346 5.44 -6.33 25.61
C THR A 346 6.86 -6.26 25.06
N MET A 347 7.63 -5.20 25.39
CA MET A 347 9.01 -5.06 24.93
C MET A 347 9.94 -6.12 25.53
N VAL A 348 9.80 -6.45 26.81
CA VAL A 348 10.55 -7.56 27.44
C VAL A 348 10.34 -8.85 26.68
N ILE A 349 9.08 -9.20 26.40
CA ILE A 349 8.73 -10.44 25.69
C ILE A 349 9.29 -10.42 24.27
N THR A 350 9.15 -9.31 23.54
CA THR A 350 9.72 -9.16 22.19
C THR A 350 11.22 -9.46 22.19
N HIS A 351 11.99 -8.84 23.08
CA HIS A 351 13.44 -9.05 23.14
C HIS A 351 13.82 -10.44 23.64
N ALA A 352 13.10 -10.98 24.62
CA ALA A 352 13.34 -12.34 25.12
C ALA A 352 13.11 -13.40 24.03
N ILE A 353 12.06 -13.25 23.22
CA ILE A 353 11.78 -14.14 22.08
C ILE A 353 12.92 -14.08 21.06
N SER A 354 13.41 -12.88 20.71
CA SER A 354 14.55 -12.73 19.77
C SER A 354 15.84 -13.40 20.27
N VAL A 355 16.02 -13.49 21.60
CA VAL A 355 17.16 -14.19 22.21
C VAL A 355 16.96 -15.71 22.19
N LEU A 356 15.75 -16.19 22.55
CA LEU A 356 15.42 -17.62 22.61
C LEU A 356 15.38 -18.28 21.23
N ASP A 357 14.85 -17.58 20.22
CA ASP A 357 14.84 -18.01 18.82
C ASP A 357 15.29 -16.87 17.90
N PRO A 358 16.59 -16.80 17.57
CA PRO A 358 17.12 -15.79 16.65
C PRO A 358 16.58 -15.88 15.21
N ALA A 359 15.97 -17.01 14.83
CA ALA A 359 15.35 -17.19 13.51
C ALA A 359 13.86 -16.79 13.51
N ALA A 360 13.23 -16.62 14.68
CA ALA A 360 11.83 -16.25 14.79
C ALA A 360 11.54 -14.87 14.17
N PRO A 361 10.31 -14.62 13.71
CA PRO A 361 9.84 -13.29 13.37
C PRO A 361 9.69 -12.45 14.64
N MET A 362 9.44 -11.15 14.49
CA MET A 362 9.15 -10.31 15.65
C MET A 362 7.80 -10.68 16.23
N PHE A 363 7.71 -10.62 17.57
CA PHE A 363 6.46 -10.75 18.29
C PHE A 363 6.12 -9.43 18.98
N TRP A 364 4.91 -8.93 18.77
CA TRP A 364 4.40 -7.75 19.45
C TRP A 364 2.92 -7.88 19.72
N GLY A 365 2.52 -7.82 21.00
CA GLY A 365 1.11 -7.65 21.38
C GLY A 365 0.21 -8.76 20.83
N GLY A 366 0.71 -10.00 20.79
CA GLY A 366 -0.02 -11.15 20.26
C GLY A 366 0.19 -11.43 18.77
N ILE A 367 0.91 -10.56 18.04
CA ILE A 367 1.11 -10.69 16.60
C ILE A 367 2.55 -11.08 16.28
N TRP A 368 2.71 -12.14 15.49
CA TRP A 368 3.98 -12.52 14.86
C TRP A 368 4.08 -11.91 13.47
N PHE A 369 5.17 -11.21 13.17
CA PHE A 369 5.40 -10.59 11.87
C PHE A 369 6.87 -10.33 11.55
N TRP A 370 7.20 -10.32 10.27
CA TRP A 370 8.45 -9.74 9.78
C TRP A 370 8.27 -8.23 9.60
N PRO A 371 9.19 -7.37 10.07
CA PRO A 371 9.07 -5.92 9.93
C PRO A 371 8.76 -5.46 8.50
N GLU A 372 9.44 -6.03 7.51
CA GLU A 372 9.21 -5.71 6.08
C GLU A 372 7.78 -6.01 5.60
N ALA A 373 7.03 -6.85 6.30
CA ALA A 373 5.65 -7.21 5.97
C ALA A 373 4.63 -6.17 6.45
N LEU A 374 4.99 -5.24 7.34
CA LEU A 374 4.06 -4.23 7.87
C LEU A 374 3.26 -3.46 6.81
N PRO A 375 3.82 -3.06 5.66
CA PRO A 375 3.05 -2.38 4.61
C PRO A 375 1.97 -3.27 4.01
N GLN A 376 2.27 -4.56 3.81
CA GLN A 376 1.33 -5.57 3.32
C GLN A 376 0.28 -5.92 4.38
N MET A 377 0.68 -6.03 5.65
CA MET A 377 -0.25 -6.20 6.76
C MET A 377 -1.25 -5.06 6.82
N MET A 378 -0.80 -3.82 6.60
CA MET A 378 -1.65 -2.64 6.60
C MET A 378 -2.61 -2.63 5.41
N ALA A 379 -2.14 -3.03 4.22
CA ALA A 379 -2.98 -3.19 3.04
C ALA A 379 -4.07 -4.25 3.27
N GLN A 380 -3.69 -5.41 3.81
CA GLN A 380 -4.61 -6.49 4.15
C GLN A 380 -5.62 -6.06 5.22
N ALA A 381 -5.17 -5.40 6.29
CA ALA A 381 -6.05 -4.95 7.36
C ALA A 381 -7.06 -3.87 6.90
N THR A 382 -6.72 -3.09 5.88
CA THR A 382 -7.64 -2.11 5.26
C THR A 382 -8.76 -2.81 4.47
N VAL A 383 -8.41 -3.86 3.73
CA VAL A 383 -9.31 -4.54 2.79
C VAL A 383 -10.14 -5.62 3.49
N LYS A 384 -9.47 -6.49 4.24
CA LYS A 384 -10.03 -7.65 4.92
C LYS A 384 -9.35 -7.81 6.29
N PRO A 385 -9.76 -7.03 7.29
CA PRO A 385 -9.21 -7.12 8.64
C PRO A 385 -9.55 -8.47 9.28
N ASP A 386 -8.59 -9.05 10.02
CA ASP A 386 -8.82 -10.30 10.76
C ASP A 386 -9.70 -10.08 12.02
N SER A 387 -9.72 -8.85 12.53
CA SER A 387 -10.55 -8.43 13.67
C SER A 387 -10.92 -6.93 13.55
N PRO A 388 -11.97 -6.45 14.24
CA PRO A 388 -12.38 -5.03 14.16
C PRO A 388 -11.26 -4.02 14.47
N ASP A 389 -10.29 -4.41 15.30
CA ASP A 389 -9.16 -3.57 15.71
C ASP A 389 -7.85 -3.88 14.96
N ASP A 390 -7.83 -4.81 14.00
CA ASP A 390 -6.62 -5.23 13.28
C ASP A 390 -5.92 -4.04 12.60
N GLU A 391 -6.67 -3.23 11.86
CA GLU A 391 -6.15 -2.04 11.18
C GLU A 391 -5.51 -1.06 12.17
N ARG A 392 -6.18 -0.82 13.30
CA ARG A 392 -5.66 0.05 14.37
C ARG A 392 -4.38 -0.51 14.98
N THR A 393 -4.33 -1.82 15.19
CA THR A 393 -3.20 -2.51 15.80
C THR A 393 -1.98 -2.44 14.89
N VAL A 394 -2.13 -2.81 13.61
CA VAL A 394 -1.04 -2.73 12.61
C VAL A 394 -0.55 -1.30 12.42
N ARG A 395 -1.47 -0.32 12.36
CA ARG A 395 -1.14 1.11 12.27
C ARG A 395 -0.27 1.56 13.44
N ASN A 396 -0.61 1.15 14.67
CA ASN A 396 0.14 1.51 15.86
C ASN A 396 1.54 0.89 15.85
N ILE A 397 1.67 -0.39 15.47
CA ILE A 397 2.95 -1.07 15.35
C ILE A 397 3.84 -0.35 14.33
N LEU A 398 3.33 -0.10 13.11
CA LEU A 398 4.09 0.57 12.06
C LEU A 398 4.51 1.99 12.47
N SER A 399 3.59 2.78 13.03
CA SER A 399 3.87 4.14 13.46
C SER A 399 4.95 4.19 14.54
N PHE A 400 4.86 3.31 15.54
CA PHE A 400 5.83 3.27 16.63
C PHE A 400 7.19 2.77 16.14
N MET A 401 7.24 1.68 15.37
CA MET A 401 8.49 1.09 14.88
C MET A 401 9.22 2.05 13.93
N ALA A 402 8.50 2.72 13.03
CA ALA A 402 9.09 3.71 12.13
C ALA A 402 9.63 4.93 12.88
N GLY A 403 8.93 5.37 13.94
CA GLY A 403 9.29 6.54 14.75
C GLY A 403 10.37 6.28 15.81
N ASN A 404 10.48 5.05 16.30
CA ASN A 404 11.35 4.67 17.42
C ASN A 404 12.16 3.39 17.10
N PRO A 405 12.98 3.38 16.03
CA PRO A 405 13.75 2.18 15.65
C PRO A 405 14.68 1.71 16.78
N ASP A 406 15.26 2.65 17.54
CA ASP A 406 16.21 2.36 18.62
C ASP A 406 15.60 1.54 19.77
N ALA A 407 14.27 1.57 19.94
CA ALA A 407 13.59 0.73 20.93
C ALA A 407 13.69 -0.78 20.63
N PHE A 408 13.94 -1.13 19.36
CA PHE A 408 14.06 -2.50 18.89
C PHE A 408 15.50 -2.92 18.62
N LEU A 409 16.37 -1.97 18.27
CA LEU A 409 17.76 -2.22 17.94
C LEU A 409 18.59 -2.50 19.20
N SER A 410 18.50 -3.73 19.73
CA SER A 410 19.40 -4.25 20.75
C SER A 410 20.63 -4.91 20.13
N ALA A 411 21.72 -5.03 20.90
CA ALA A 411 22.95 -5.68 20.44
C ALA A 411 22.76 -7.14 19.97
N HIS A 412 21.70 -7.79 20.45
CA HIS A 412 21.41 -9.21 20.20
C HIS A 412 20.27 -9.40 19.20
N LEU A 413 19.74 -8.30 18.64
CA LEU A 413 18.72 -8.38 17.61
C LEU A 413 19.30 -9.06 16.35
N PRO A 414 18.60 -10.06 15.76
CA PRO A 414 19.02 -10.66 14.51
C PRO A 414 19.26 -9.62 13.41
N GLN A 415 20.40 -9.73 12.70
CA GLN A 415 20.84 -8.74 11.71
C GLN A 415 19.77 -8.45 10.64
N ARG A 416 19.02 -9.47 10.21
CA ARG A 416 17.93 -9.32 9.24
C ARG A 416 16.84 -8.39 9.77
N GLN A 417 16.37 -8.61 10.98
CA GLN A 417 15.33 -7.78 11.60
C GLN A 417 15.83 -6.33 11.75
N GLY A 418 17.07 -6.14 12.23
CA GLY A 418 17.67 -4.81 12.37
C GLY A 418 17.76 -4.04 11.04
N ARG A 419 18.15 -4.72 9.95
CA ARG A 419 18.15 -4.13 8.60
C ARG A 419 16.75 -3.72 8.14
N GLN A 420 15.74 -4.56 8.38
CA GLN A 420 14.37 -4.29 7.97
C GLN A 420 13.76 -3.11 8.77
N ILE A 421 13.96 -3.06 10.09
CA ILE A 421 13.52 -1.94 10.94
C ILE A 421 14.17 -0.63 10.50
N THR A 422 15.48 -0.67 10.21
CA THR A 422 16.21 0.49 9.71
C THR A 422 15.66 0.96 8.36
N ALA A 423 15.41 0.04 7.43
CA ALA A 423 14.83 0.35 6.14
C ALA A 423 13.44 0.99 6.25
N LEU A 424 12.59 0.48 7.15
CA LEU A 424 11.27 1.07 7.43
C LEU A 424 11.40 2.51 7.96
N SER A 425 12.29 2.74 8.93
CA SER A 425 12.48 4.08 9.50
C SER A 425 13.02 5.07 8.46
N VAL A 426 13.95 4.64 7.60
CA VAL A 426 14.46 5.46 6.49
C VAL A 426 13.35 5.80 5.50
N ALA A 427 12.53 4.83 5.09
CA ALA A 427 11.40 5.06 4.20
C ALA A 427 10.40 6.06 4.82
N ALA A 428 10.05 5.88 6.10
CA ALA A 428 9.15 6.79 6.81
C ALA A 428 9.68 8.23 6.87
N ARG A 429 10.98 8.40 7.15
CA ARG A 429 11.63 9.73 7.19
C ARG A 429 11.60 10.42 5.83
N ARG A 430 11.81 9.68 4.73
CA ARG A 430 11.76 10.23 3.36
C ARG A 430 10.39 10.78 2.98
N MET A 431 9.32 10.15 3.48
CA MET A 431 7.95 10.61 3.21
C MET A 431 7.60 11.91 3.94
N ALA A 432 8.34 12.27 4.99
CA ALA A 432 8.12 13.47 5.82
C ALA A 432 6.67 13.58 6.38
N LEU A 433 6.03 12.43 6.65
CA LEU A 433 4.68 12.34 7.20
C LEU A 433 4.66 11.76 8.61
N LYS A 434 3.54 11.95 9.31
CA LYS A 434 3.30 11.43 10.66
C LYS A 434 1.89 10.86 10.78
N GLY A 435 1.67 9.99 11.76
CA GLY A 435 0.35 9.48 12.11
C GLY A 435 -0.31 8.66 11.00
N ALA A 436 -1.63 8.82 10.83
CA ALA A 436 -2.43 8.01 9.92
C ALA A 436 -2.03 8.17 8.44
N ASP A 437 -1.60 9.36 8.03
CA ASP A 437 -1.20 9.64 6.64
C ASP A 437 0.09 8.93 6.26
N LEU A 438 1.04 8.84 7.20
CA LEU A 438 2.26 8.05 7.01
C LEU A 438 1.89 6.59 6.74
N VAL A 439 1.06 5.99 7.59
CA VAL A 439 0.71 4.58 7.52
C VAL A 439 -0.02 4.22 6.23
N ARG A 440 -1.02 5.02 5.83
CA ARG A 440 -1.76 4.79 4.57
C ARG A 440 -0.86 4.87 3.34
N ARG A 441 -0.03 5.92 3.26
CA ARG A 441 0.88 6.09 2.12
C ARG A 441 1.98 5.03 2.09
N PHE A 442 2.34 4.46 3.24
CA PHE A 442 3.42 3.47 3.33
C PHE A 442 3.09 2.20 2.51
N SER A 443 1.84 1.72 2.54
CA SER A 443 1.41 0.58 1.73
C SER A 443 1.61 0.83 0.23
N TYR A 444 1.19 2.00 -0.26
CA TYR A 444 1.38 2.37 -1.66
C TYR A 444 2.85 2.62 -2.01
N GLU A 445 3.63 3.20 -1.10
CA GLU A 445 5.06 3.47 -1.33
C GLU A 445 5.85 2.17 -1.46
N ALA A 446 5.55 1.19 -0.59
CA ALA A 446 6.18 -0.12 -0.56
C ALA A 446 5.81 -0.99 -1.77
N ASN A 447 4.65 -0.79 -2.40
CA ASN A 447 4.22 -1.57 -3.55
C ASN A 447 3.52 -0.69 -4.61
N SER A 448 4.20 -0.45 -5.74
CA SER A 448 3.67 0.36 -6.84
C SER A 448 2.55 -0.30 -7.64
N TYR A 449 2.34 -1.61 -7.47
CA TYR A 449 1.28 -2.35 -8.14
C TYR A 449 0.01 -2.46 -7.28
N LEU A 450 0.07 -2.01 -6.02
CA LEU A 450 -1.06 -2.08 -5.10
C LEU A 450 -2.20 -1.18 -5.61
N PRO A 451 -3.40 -1.72 -5.82
CA PRO A 451 -4.55 -0.94 -6.26
C PRO A 451 -5.01 0.00 -5.16
N CYS A 452 -5.78 1.02 -5.53
CA CYS A 452 -6.44 1.89 -4.56
C CYS A 452 -7.30 1.06 -3.60
N LEU A 453 -6.98 1.13 -2.31
CA LEU A 453 -7.63 0.36 -1.25
C LEU A 453 -8.95 0.98 -0.77
N SER A 454 -9.46 2.00 -1.47
CA SER A 454 -10.78 2.53 -1.17
C SER A 454 -11.85 1.47 -1.43
N LYS A 455 -12.72 1.26 -0.45
CA LYS A 455 -13.87 0.35 -0.56
C LYS A 455 -14.80 0.71 -1.73
N LYS A 456 -14.78 1.96 -2.21
CA LYS A 456 -15.62 2.42 -3.32
C LYS A 456 -15.18 1.86 -4.67
N CYS A 457 -13.88 1.67 -4.88
CA CYS A 457 -13.31 1.26 -6.17
C CYS A 457 -12.44 0.00 -6.08
N LEU A 458 -12.52 -0.72 -4.96
CA LEU A 458 -11.66 -1.87 -4.66
C LEU A 458 -11.78 -2.97 -5.73
N ASP A 459 -13.01 -3.29 -6.13
CA ASP A 459 -13.31 -4.34 -7.12
C ASP A 459 -12.78 -3.99 -8.51
N ALA A 460 -12.63 -2.69 -8.82
CA ALA A 460 -12.06 -2.22 -10.07
C ALA A 460 -10.53 -2.38 -10.12
N ARG A 461 -9.86 -2.76 -9.01
CA ARG A 461 -8.42 -3.06 -8.92
C ARG A 461 -7.51 -1.98 -9.56
N ILE A 462 -7.86 -0.72 -9.35
CA ILE A 462 -7.20 0.42 -10.01
C ILE A 462 -5.81 0.64 -9.41
N SER A 463 -4.76 0.30 -10.16
CA SER A 463 -3.35 0.46 -9.78
C SER A 463 -2.67 1.67 -10.46
N LEU A 464 -3.36 2.35 -11.39
CA LEU A 464 -2.86 3.56 -12.06
C LEU A 464 -3.68 4.82 -11.73
N PRO A 465 -3.05 6.00 -11.57
CA PRO A 465 -3.74 7.27 -11.32
C PRO A 465 -4.81 7.61 -12.36
N GLU A 466 -4.49 7.48 -13.64
CA GLU A 466 -5.37 7.74 -14.77
C GLU A 466 -6.65 6.90 -14.72
N GLY A 467 -6.54 5.62 -14.34
CA GLY A 467 -7.69 4.75 -14.13
C GLY A 467 -8.60 5.26 -13.01
N LEU A 468 -8.04 5.80 -11.93
CA LEU A 468 -8.83 6.35 -10.83
C LEU A 468 -9.54 7.64 -11.25
N LEU A 469 -8.89 8.50 -12.05
CA LEU A 469 -9.51 9.70 -12.61
C LEU A 469 -10.71 9.35 -13.50
N GLN A 470 -10.53 8.41 -14.41
CA GLN A 470 -11.60 7.95 -15.31
C GLN A 470 -12.71 7.22 -14.55
N TRP A 471 -12.36 6.44 -13.52
CA TRP A 471 -13.35 5.81 -12.65
C TRP A 471 -14.15 6.86 -11.88
N LEU A 472 -13.50 7.84 -11.25
CA LEU A 472 -14.17 8.94 -10.53
C LEU A 472 -15.09 9.72 -11.46
N ASN A 473 -14.63 10.08 -12.66
CA ASN A 473 -15.46 10.82 -13.62
C ASN A 473 -16.76 10.09 -14.00
N ARG A 474 -16.79 8.75 -13.87
CA ARG A 474 -18.00 7.93 -14.07
C ARG A 474 -18.86 7.76 -12.82
N HIS A 475 -18.29 7.93 -11.62
CA HIS A 475 -18.92 7.63 -10.31
C HIS A 475 -19.00 8.86 -9.38
N VAL A 476 -19.12 10.05 -9.96
CA VAL A 476 -19.39 11.32 -9.22
C VAL A 476 -20.81 11.81 -9.43
N GLY A 477 -21.73 10.92 -9.84
CA GLY A 477 -23.15 11.22 -9.96
C GLY A 477 -23.73 11.68 -8.61
N ILE A 478 -24.87 12.37 -8.64
CA ILE A 478 -25.55 12.83 -7.41
C ILE A 478 -25.93 11.62 -6.52
N GLU A 479 -26.28 10.49 -7.13
CA GLU A 479 -26.59 9.24 -6.43
C GLU A 479 -25.37 8.66 -5.71
N ASP A 480 -24.19 8.72 -6.34
CA ASP A 480 -22.93 8.19 -5.78
C ASP A 480 -22.30 9.15 -4.75
N LEU A 481 -22.44 10.45 -4.98
CA LEU A 481 -21.86 11.52 -4.16
C LEU A 481 -22.81 12.73 -4.09
N PRO A 482 -23.71 12.75 -3.09
CA PRO A 482 -24.60 13.88 -2.82
C PRO A 482 -23.87 15.21 -2.63
N ASP A 483 -24.51 16.33 -3.00
CA ASP A 483 -23.91 17.67 -3.00
C ASP A 483 -23.45 18.14 -1.62
N ASP A 484 -24.20 17.79 -0.56
CA ASP A 484 -23.88 18.13 0.82
C ASP A 484 -22.64 17.38 1.31
N ILE A 485 -22.50 16.10 0.92
CA ILE A 485 -21.31 15.29 1.20
C ILE A 485 -20.12 15.82 0.41
N LEU A 486 -20.29 16.12 -0.89
CA LEU A 486 -19.24 16.69 -1.72
C LEU A 486 -18.68 17.99 -1.13
N ALA A 487 -19.56 18.92 -0.73
CA ALA A 487 -19.14 20.19 -0.15
C ALA A 487 -18.39 20.03 1.19
N ARG A 488 -18.71 18.99 1.98
CA ARG A 488 -18.10 18.73 3.30
C ARG A 488 -16.83 17.91 3.22
N SER A 489 -16.85 16.82 2.46
CA SER A 489 -15.84 15.75 2.49
C SER A 489 -15.00 15.67 1.22
N GLY A 490 -15.37 16.39 0.16
CA GLY A 490 -14.65 16.41 -1.11
C GLY A 490 -14.98 15.26 -2.04
N PHE A 491 -14.16 15.11 -3.09
CA PHE A 491 -14.33 14.09 -4.13
C PHE A 491 -13.68 12.75 -3.75
N LEU A 492 -12.66 12.80 -2.89
CA LEU A 492 -11.81 11.66 -2.59
C LEU A 492 -12.05 11.20 -1.15
N ASP A 493 -11.81 9.92 -0.87
CA ASP A 493 -11.59 9.48 0.50
C ASP A 493 -10.09 9.44 0.84
N ASP A 494 -9.77 9.10 2.08
CA ASP A 494 -8.39 9.06 2.56
C ASP A 494 -7.49 8.09 1.77
N GLN A 495 -8.04 6.97 1.27
CA GLN A 495 -7.29 5.99 0.49
C GLN A 495 -7.04 6.47 -0.93
N MET A 496 -8.04 7.06 -1.57
CA MET A 496 -7.91 7.67 -2.90
C MET A 496 -6.90 8.82 -2.88
N ARG A 497 -6.95 9.69 -1.87
CA ARG A 497 -5.94 10.76 -1.68
C ARG A 497 -4.55 10.19 -1.52
N SER A 498 -4.38 9.25 -0.60
CA SER A 498 -3.08 8.64 -0.31
C SER A 498 -2.48 7.97 -1.55
N PHE A 499 -3.31 7.26 -2.32
CA PHE A 499 -2.92 6.65 -3.59
C PHE A 499 -2.40 7.70 -4.58
N LEU A 500 -3.21 8.72 -4.92
CA LEU A 500 -2.81 9.75 -5.89
C LEU A 500 -1.57 10.53 -5.42
N GLU A 501 -1.50 10.90 -4.14
CA GLU A 501 -0.37 11.64 -3.59
C GLU A 501 0.94 10.84 -3.61
N THR A 502 0.89 9.52 -3.39
CA THR A 502 2.06 8.65 -3.54
C THR A 502 2.53 8.58 -4.98
N HIS A 503 1.62 8.41 -5.95
CA HIS A 503 1.99 8.41 -7.36
C HIS A 503 2.54 9.77 -7.84
N CYS A 504 1.96 10.89 -7.40
CA CYS A 504 2.51 12.23 -7.66
C CYS A 504 3.91 12.39 -7.07
N ALA A 505 4.13 11.98 -5.82
CA ALA A 505 5.42 12.13 -5.16
C ALA A 505 6.54 11.35 -5.86
N ARG A 506 6.26 10.16 -6.40
CA ARG A 506 7.22 9.39 -7.23
C ARG A 506 7.66 10.13 -8.48
N GLN A 507 6.82 11.01 -9.00
CA GLN A 507 7.11 11.87 -10.15
C GLN A 507 7.71 13.24 -9.75
N GLY A 508 8.02 13.45 -8.46
CA GLY A 508 8.51 14.71 -7.93
C GLY A 508 7.44 15.81 -7.89
N ILE A 509 6.16 15.45 -7.92
CA ILE A 509 5.04 16.41 -7.94
C ILE A 509 4.48 16.55 -6.53
N VAL A 510 4.44 17.80 -6.07
CA VAL A 510 3.77 18.20 -4.82
C VAL A 510 2.66 19.18 -5.18
N PRO A 511 1.42 18.71 -5.41
CA PRO A 511 0.33 19.58 -5.85
C PRO A 511 0.01 20.70 -4.86
N LEU A 512 0.02 20.36 -3.57
CA LEU A 512 -0.20 21.30 -2.46
C LEU A 512 0.70 20.89 -1.29
N SER A 513 1.32 21.88 -0.63
CA SER A 513 1.97 21.67 0.66
C SER A 513 0.94 21.40 1.77
N GLN A 514 1.38 20.82 2.88
CA GLN A 514 0.48 20.53 4.01
C GLN A 514 -0.17 21.80 4.58
N SER A 515 0.56 22.92 4.62
CA SER A 515 0.02 24.22 5.05
C SER A 515 -1.02 24.77 4.09
N GLN A 516 -0.81 24.59 2.78
CA GLN A 516 -1.80 24.99 1.76
C GLN A 516 -3.06 24.14 1.87
N LYS A 517 -2.93 22.82 2.07
CA LYS A 517 -4.09 21.92 2.24
C LYS A 517 -4.94 22.30 3.45
N ALA A 518 -4.33 22.62 4.59
CA ALA A 518 -5.05 22.95 5.83
C ALA A 518 -5.93 24.21 5.72
N GLY A 519 -5.60 25.14 4.80
CA GLY A 519 -6.36 26.36 4.58
C GLY A 519 -7.45 26.27 3.51
N LEU A 520 -7.59 25.12 2.83
CA LEU A 520 -8.54 24.95 1.72
C LEU A 520 -9.71 24.03 2.11
N PRO A 521 -10.92 24.28 1.58
CA PRO A 521 -12.00 23.29 1.62
C PRO A 521 -11.55 21.96 1.01
N GLY A 522 -11.99 20.83 1.58
CA GLY A 522 -11.58 19.49 1.14
C GLY A 522 -11.82 19.24 -0.35
N TRP A 523 -12.97 19.68 -0.88
CA TRP A 523 -13.30 19.55 -2.30
C TRP A 523 -12.34 20.33 -3.21
N LEU A 524 -11.83 21.49 -2.78
CA LEU A 524 -10.91 22.31 -3.57
C LEU A 524 -9.49 21.76 -3.52
N ALA A 525 -9.09 21.21 -2.36
CA ALA A 525 -7.84 20.47 -2.23
C ALA A 525 -7.83 19.22 -3.12
N ASP A 526 -8.92 18.44 -3.11
CA ASP A 526 -9.10 17.28 -3.97
C ASP A 526 -9.08 17.68 -5.45
N LEU A 527 -9.80 18.74 -5.84
CA LEU A 527 -9.82 19.22 -7.22
C LEU A 527 -8.43 19.66 -7.71
N THR A 528 -7.63 20.28 -6.83
CA THR A 528 -6.24 20.67 -7.13
C THR A 528 -5.33 19.46 -7.32
N LEU A 529 -5.47 18.44 -6.46
CA LEU A 529 -4.77 17.16 -6.62
C LEU A 529 -5.16 16.49 -7.94
N LEU A 530 -6.45 16.39 -8.23
CA LEU A 530 -6.96 15.81 -9.47
C LEU A 530 -6.47 16.55 -10.72
N ALA A 531 -6.43 17.89 -10.70
CA ALA A 531 -5.89 18.68 -11.80
C ALA A 531 -4.40 18.45 -12.03
N ALA A 532 -3.61 18.28 -10.95
CA ALA A 532 -2.20 17.96 -11.05
C ALA A 532 -1.98 16.55 -11.61
N VAL A 533 -2.82 15.58 -11.22
CA VAL A 533 -2.78 14.22 -11.76
C VAL A 533 -3.17 14.20 -13.23
N GLN A 534 -4.27 14.86 -13.61
CA GLN A 534 -4.72 14.96 -15.01
C GLN A 534 -3.60 15.51 -15.90
N ARG A 535 -3.00 16.64 -15.51
CA ARG A 535 -1.92 17.27 -16.27
C ARG A 535 -0.71 16.35 -16.48
N LYS A 536 -0.41 15.45 -15.53
CA LYS A 536 0.81 14.64 -15.57
C LYS A 536 0.60 13.26 -16.19
N PHE A 537 -0.48 12.58 -15.82
CA PHE A 537 -0.67 11.16 -16.11
C PHE A 537 -1.66 10.95 -17.26
N ASP A 538 -2.74 11.75 -17.35
CA ASP A 538 -3.76 11.58 -18.37
C ASP A 538 -4.51 12.88 -18.66
N ASN A 539 -4.38 13.39 -19.88
CA ASN A 539 -5.05 14.61 -20.34
C ASN A 539 -6.51 14.39 -20.79
N THR A 540 -7.07 13.19 -20.57
CA THR A 540 -8.47 12.89 -20.88
C THR A 540 -9.41 13.88 -20.17
N PRO A 541 -10.42 14.43 -20.87
CA PRO A 541 -11.39 15.34 -20.28
C PRO A 541 -12.16 14.74 -19.10
N LEU A 542 -12.20 15.46 -17.98
CA LEU A 542 -12.95 15.11 -16.78
C LEU A 542 -14.23 15.97 -16.65
N SER A 543 -15.03 15.99 -17.72
CA SER A 543 -16.15 16.93 -17.86
C SER A 543 -17.24 16.72 -16.81
N PHE A 544 -17.59 15.47 -16.47
CA PHE A 544 -18.59 15.22 -15.42
C PHE A 544 -18.09 15.68 -14.06
N LEU A 545 -16.85 15.39 -13.71
CA LEU A 545 -16.24 15.86 -12.47
C LEU A 545 -16.20 17.40 -12.41
N ALA A 546 -15.80 18.05 -13.50
CA ALA A 546 -15.76 19.52 -13.58
C ALA A 546 -17.17 20.13 -13.49
N GLN A 547 -18.18 19.52 -14.12
CA GLN A 547 -19.58 19.95 -14.01
C GLN A 547 -20.11 19.82 -12.58
N ARG A 548 -19.77 18.73 -11.87
CA ARG A 548 -20.14 18.56 -10.45
C ARG A 548 -19.48 19.61 -9.55
N ALA A 549 -18.24 19.99 -9.85
CA ALA A 549 -17.52 21.04 -9.13
C ALA A 549 -17.95 22.48 -9.50
N LEU A 550 -18.65 22.68 -10.61
CA LEU A 550 -18.98 24.01 -11.14
C LEU A 550 -19.76 24.89 -10.15
N PRO A 551 -20.85 24.41 -9.49
CA PRO A 551 -21.58 25.25 -8.53
C PRO A 551 -20.72 25.71 -7.35
N LEU A 552 -19.77 24.87 -6.91
CA LEU A 552 -18.86 25.17 -5.80
C LEU A 552 -17.85 26.27 -6.20
N LEU A 553 -17.25 26.17 -7.39
CA LEU A 553 -16.34 27.20 -7.91
C LEU A 553 -17.06 28.49 -8.29
N GLU A 554 -18.31 28.43 -8.73
CA GLU A 554 -19.13 29.62 -8.95
C GLU A 554 -19.42 30.39 -7.66
N ALA A 555 -19.54 29.71 -6.52
CA ALA A 555 -19.68 30.35 -5.23
C ALA A 555 -18.44 31.18 -4.85
N GLU A 556 -17.24 30.71 -5.22
CA GLU A 556 -15.98 31.43 -5.01
C GLU A 556 -15.88 32.72 -5.84
N LEU A 557 -16.63 32.84 -6.94
CA LEU A 557 -16.69 34.10 -7.69
C LEU A 557 -17.32 35.26 -6.89
N ARG A 558 -17.97 35.00 -5.74
CA ARG A 558 -18.49 36.04 -4.85
C ARG A 558 -17.40 36.95 -4.28
N GLN A 559 -16.16 36.49 -4.24
CA GLN A 559 -15.02 37.29 -3.76
C GLN A 559 -14.69 38.48 -4.69
N TRP A 560 -15.14 38.43 -5.95
CA TRP A 560 -14.94 39.48 -6.94
C TRP A 560 -16.05 40.53 -6.84
N ARG A 561 -15.68 41.81 -6.79
CA ARG A 561 -16.63 42.93 -6.66
C ARG A 561 -17.29 43.25 -8.00
N SER A 562 -16.52 43.34 -9.08
CA SER A 562 -17.04 43.71 -10.41
C SER A 562 -18.07 42.72 -10.94
N ARG A 563 -19.26 43.23 -11.31
CA ARG A 563 -20.33 42.42 -11.93
C ARG A 563 -19.90 41.89 -13.30
N THR A 564 -19.20 42.71 -14.09
CA THR A 564 -18.71 42.35 -15.42
C THR A 564 -17.63 41.28 -15.35
N SER A 565 -16.67 41.41 -14.43
CA SER A 565 -15.62 40.41 -14.21
C SER A 565 -16.22 39.07 -13.78
N ARG A 566 -17.18 39.08 -12.85
CA ARG A 566 -17.90 37.88 -12.41
C ARG A 566 -18.65 37.19 -13.56
N ALA A 567 -19.40 37.94 -14.36
CA ALA A 567 -20.14 37.39 -15.49
C ALA A 567 -19.20 36.74 -16.52
N ARG A 568 -18.09 37.41 -16.86
CA ARG A 568 -17.08 36.88 -17.79
C ARG A 568 -16.41 35.61 -17.27
N ARG A 569 -16.05 35.57 -15.98
CA ARG A 569 -15.46 34.39 -15.34
C ARG A 569 -16.46 33.23 -15.24
N ARG A 570 -17.73 33.49 -14.95
CA ARG A 570 -18.78 32.46 -14.94
C ARG A 570 -18.92 31.77 -16.30
N VAL A 571 -18.98 32.54 -17.39
CA VAL A 571 -19.02 31.97 -18.76
C VAL A 571 -17.77 31.14 -19.06
N ARG A 572 -16.59 31.62 -18.63
CA ARG A 572 -15.34 30.88 -18.80
C ARG A 572 -15.30 29.58 -17.98
N LEU A 573 -15.84 29.58 -16.77
CA LEU A 573 -15.97 28.39 -15.93
C LEU A 573 -16.87 27.35 -16.57
N GLY A 574 -18.05 27.74 -17.07
CA GLY A 574 -18.96 26.82 -17.77
C GLY A 574 -18.28 26.11 -18.95
N LYS A 575 -17.60 26.88 -19.82
CA LYS A 575 -16.83 26.31 -20.94
C LYS A 575 -15.68 25.41 -20.49
N ALA A 576 -14.97 25.79 -19.44
CA ALA A 576 -13.88 24.97 -18.91
C ALA A 576 -14.40 23.66 -18.27
N ALA A 577 -15.59 23.69 -17.67
CA ALA A 577 -16.26 22.51 -17.14
C ALA A 577 -16.69 21.55 -18.25
N GLU A 578 -17.28 22.06 -19.34
CA GLU A 578 -17.63 21.26 -20.52
C GLU A 578 -16.40 20.57 -21.13
N ASN A 579 -15.29 21.31 -21.25
CA ASN A 579 -14.04 20.79 -21.77
C ASN A 579 -13.31 19.82 -20.82
N GLY A 580 -13.72 19.76 -19.55
CA GLY A 580 -13.15 18.82 -18.57
C GLY A 580 -11.67 19.05 -18.23
N ASN A 581 -11.10 20.21 -18.54
CA ASN A 581 -9.70 20.54 -18.20
C ASN A 581 -9.65 21.19 -16.82
N LEU A 582 -9.33 20.41 -15.79
CA LEU A 582 -9.37 20.85 -14.40
C LEU A 582 -8.34 21.94 -14.09
N GLY A 583 -7.20 21.95 -14.80
CA GLY A 583 -6.18 22.99 -14.65
C GLY A 583 -6.69 24.37 -15.08
N VAL A 584 -7.29 24.47 -16.27
CA VAL A 584 -7.91 25.71 -16.78
C VAL A 584 -9.12 26.10 -15.93
N PHE A 585 -9.87 25.11 -15.48
CA PHE A 585 -11.04 25.28 -14.63
C PHE A 585 -10.67 25.96 -13.30
N LEU A 586 -9.66 25.43 -12.59
CA LEU A 586 -9.15 26.02 -11.35
C LEU A 586 -8.48 27.39 -11.56
N ALA A 587 -7.68 27.55 -12.61
CA ALA A 587 -7.00 28.82 -12.91
C ALA A 587 -7.96 29.98 -13.17
N THR A 588 -9.22 29.69 -13.52
CA THR A 588 -10.24 30.73 -13.72
C THR A 588 -10.66 31.40 -12.42
N VAL A 589 -10.59 30.70 -11.28
CA VAL A 589 -10.89 31.24 -9.95
C VAL A 589 -9.61 31.65 -9.21
N ASN A 590 -8.55 30.86 -9.31
CA ASN A 590 -7.27 31.08 -8.61
C ASN A 590 -6.38 32.11 -9.34
N ASP A 591 -6.84 33.36 -9.40
CA ASP A 591 -6.14 34.51 -10.00
C ASP A 591 -5.93 35.62 -8.94
N PRO A 592 -4.92 35.50 -8.07
CA PRO A 592 -4.70 36.45 -6.97
C PRO A 592 -4.34 37.86 -7.47
N THR A 593 -3.64 37.95 -8.61
CA THR A 593 -3.28 39.25 -9.21
C THR A 593 -4.52 39.95 -9.73
N GLY A 594 -5.37 39.23 -10.48
CA GLY A 594 -6.63 39.77 -10.95
C GLY A 594 -7.57 40.15 -9.81
N LEU A 595 -7.63 39.36 -8.73
CA LEU A 595 -8.50 39.65 -7.60
C LEU A 595 -8.06 40.91 -6.85
N ARG A 596 -6.75 41.11 -6.65
CA ARG A 596 -6.20 42.34 -6.07
C ARG A 596 -6.50 43.57 -6.93
N LEU A 597 -6.40 43.43 -8.24
CA LEU A 597 -6.73 44.52 -9.17
C LEU A 597 -8.23 44.88 -9.08
N ASP A 598 -9.11 43.88 -9.10
CA ASP A 598 -10.57 44.07 -8.98
C ASP A 598 -10.94 44.74 -7.64
N GLN A 599 -10.30 44.34 -6.55
CA GLN A 599 -10.50 44.95 -5.22
C GLN A 599 -10.02 46.40 -5.19
N ARG A 600 -8.86 46.70 -5.79
CA ARG A 600 -8.35 48.09 -5.89
C ARG A 600 -9.29 48.96 -6.71
N GLN A 601 -9.73 48.49 -7.88
CA GLN A 601 -10.66 49.23 -8.73
C GLN A 601 -12.01 49.47 -8.04
N ALA A 602 -12.47 48.51 -7.24
CA ALA A 602 -13.68 48.69 -6.43
C ALA A 602 -13.49 49.78 -5.36
N GLN A 603 -12.34 49.81 -4.68
CA GLN A 603 -12.02 50.85 -3.70
C GLN A 603 -11.91 52.24 -4.35
N GLU A 604 -11.29 52.32 -5.53
CA GLU A 604 -11.19 53.57 -6.31
C GLU A 604 -12.60 54.07 -6.71
N ALA A 605 -13.47 53.18 -7.18
CA ALA A 605 -14.84 53.53 -7.52
C ALA A 605 -15.68 53.96 -6.30
N GLU A 606 -15.53 53.29 -5.15
CA GLU A 606 -16.20 53.68 -3.90
C GLU A 606 -15.74 55.07 -3.42
N ALA A 607 -14.44 55.37 -3.54
CA ALA A 607 -13.90 56.69 -3.22
C ALA A 607 -14.42 57.78 -4.16
N GLU A 608 -14.52 57.49 -5.46
CA GLU A 608 -15.09 58.41 -6.45
C GLU A 608 -16.57 58.68 -6.19
N ILE A 609 -17.37 57.65 -5.92
CA ILE A 609 -18.79 57.79 -5.56
C ILE A 609 -18.93 58.66 -4.30
N SER A 610 -18.14 58.40 -3.26
CA SER A 610 -18.15 59.19 -2.03
C SER A 610 -17.83 60.66 -2.28
N ASN A 611 -16.83 60.94 -3.13
CA ASN A 611 -16.49 62.31 -3.51
C ASN A 611 -17.61 62.98 -4.33
N LEU A 612 -18.22 62.26 -5.27
CA LEU A 612 -19.36 62.76 -6.05
C LEU A 612 -20.59 63.04 -5.17
N MET A 613 -20.88 62.18 -4.19
CA MET A 613 -21.95 62.41 -3.21
C MET A 613 -21.68 63.65 -2.37
N ARG A 614 -20.45 63.84 -1.89
CA ARG A 614 -20.06 65.07 -1.18
C ARG A 614 -20.21 66.32 -2.06
N VAL A 615 -19.81 66.25 -3.32
CA VAL A 615 -19.99 67.36 -4.28
C VAL A 615 -21.47 67.65 -4.52
N LEU A 616 -22.33 66.63 -4.59
CA LEU A 616 -23.78 66.77 -4.73
C LEU A 616 -24.43 67.39 -3.48
N ASP A 617 -23.98 67.01 -2.27
CA ASP A 617 -24.45 67.58 -1.01
C ASP A 617 -24.02 69.04 -0.83
N GLU A 618 -22.81 69.40 -1.28
CA GLU A 618 -22.29 70.77 -1.29
C GLU A 618 -22.88 71.63 -2.45
N ALA A 619 -23.51 71.01 -3.46
CA ALA A 619 -24.04 71.70 -4.63
C ALA A 619 -25.12 72.77 -4.32
N PRO A 620 -26.13 72.55 -3.44
CA PRO A 620 -27.10 73.58 -3.09
C PRO A 620 -26.47 74.76 -2.34
N GLU A 621 -25.50 74.52 -1.45
CA GLU A 621 -24.79 75.59 -0.74
C GLU A 621 -23.91 76.41 -1.69
N ARG A 622 -23.21 75.74 -2.61
CA ARG A 622 -22.42 76.41 -3.67
C ARG A 622 -23.30 77.20 -4.62
N LYS A 623 -24.47 76.69 -5.00
CA LYS A 623 -25.43 77.42 -5.83
C LYS A 623 -25.96 78.66 -5.11
N ALA A 624 -26.32 78.55 -3.83
CA ALA A 624 -26.76 79.69 -3.02
C ALA A 624 -25.65 80.74 -2.83
N ALA A 625 -24.40 80.32 -2.64
CA ALA A 625 -23.25 81.22 -2.55
C ALA A 625 -23.00 81.95 -3.88
N ASN A 626 -23.00 81.23 -5.01
CA ASN A 626 -22.82 81.82 -6.34
C ASN A 626 -23.97 82.78 -6.72
N ASP A 627 -25.23 82.44 -6.39
CA ASP A 627 -26.37 83.34 -6.61
C ASP A 627 -26.28 84.61 -5.76
N ARG A 628 -25.72 84.51 -4.55
CA ARG A 628 -25.48 85.66 -3.67
C ARG A 628 -24.36 86.56 -4.20
N GLU A 629 -23.29 85.98 -4.71
CA GLU A 629 -22.17 86.71 -5.32
C GLU A 629 -22.57 87.40 -6.64
N ALA A 630 -23.40 86.74 -7.45
CA ALA A 630 -24.00 87.32 -8.66
C ALA A 630 -24.95 88.48 -8.32
N ARG A 631 -25.77 88.36 -7.27
CA ARG A 631 -26.62 89.46 -6.78
C ARG A 631 -25.80 90.64 -6.29
N ASN A 632 -24.78 90.41 -5.46
CA ASN A 632 -23.92 91.48 -4.96
C ASN A 632 -23.17 92.20 -6.10
N SER A 633 -22.73 91.46 -7.11
CA SER A 633 -22.10 92.03 -8.31
C SER A 633 -23.12 92.86 -9.10
N GLY A 634 -24.34 92.36 -9.29
CA GLY A 634 -25.42 93.10 -9.95
C GLY A 634 -25.82 94.38 -9.20
N GLU A 635 -25.93 94.33 -7.88
CA GLU A 635 -26.18 95.50 -7.03
C GLU A 635 -25.05 96.52 -7.16
N PHE A 636 -23.79 96.09 -7.11
CA PHE A 636 -22.62 96.97 -7.30
C PHE A 636 -22.63 97.67 -8.66
N PHE A 637 -22.93 96.95 -9.74
CA PHE A 637 -23.05 97.53 -11.08
C PHE A 637 -24.21 98.52 -11.18
N SER A 638 -25.37 98.20 -10.58
CA SER A 638 -26.54 99.09 -10.55
C SER A 638 -26.28 100.40 -9.79
N LEU A 639 -25.52 100.32 -8.70
CA LEU A 639 -25.17 101.46 -7.86
C LEU A 639 -24.16 102.37 -8.58
N LEU A 640 -23.19 101.79 -9.28
CA LEU A 640 -22.28 102.52 -10.18
C LEU A 640 -23.02 103.24 -11.31
N THR A 641 -23.99 102.58 -11.95
CA THR A 641 -24.81 103.22 -12.99
C THR A 641 -25.70 104.31 -12.42
N GLY A 642 -26.31 104.11 -11.25
CA GLY A 642 -27.09 105.12 -10.54
C GLY A 642 -26.27 106.35 -10.18
N ILE A 643 -25.04 106.17 -9.68
CA ILE A 643 -24.11 107.28 -9.40
C ILE A 643 -23.75 108.01 -10.69
N ALA A 644 -23.45 107.30 -11.78
CA ALA A 644 -23.13 107.93 -13.06
C ALA A 644 -24.29 108.77 -13.61
N VAL A 645 -25.54 108.28 -13.50
CA VAL A 645 -26.75 109.01 -13.90
C VAL A 645 -27.01 110.21 -13.00
N ALA A 646 -26.81 110.08 -11.68
CA ALA A 646 -26.95 111.19 -10.74
C ALA A 646 -25.90 112.29 -10.99
N MET A 647 -24.64 111.91 -11.23
CA MET A 647 -23.59 112.87 -11.60
C MET A 647 -23.89 113.57 -12.93
N ALA A 648 -24.42 112.84 -13.92
CA ALA A 648 -24.83 113.43 -15.19
C ALA A 648 -26.02 114.40 -15.00
N SER A 649 -26.96 114.08 -14.11
CA SER A 649 -28.10 114.95 -13.78
C SER A 649 -27.68 116.22 -13.03
N ILE A 650 -26.74 116.10 -12.07
CA ILE A 650 -26.17 117.25 -11.36
C ILE A 650 -25.36 118.13 -12.32
N TRP A 651 -24.61 117.52 -13.24
CA TRP A 651 -23.90 118.25 -14.29
C TRP A 651 -24.86 119.04 -15.18
N LEU A 652 -25.99 118.42 -15.56
CA LEU A 652 -27.02 119.07 -16.38
C LEU A 652 -27.70 120.25 -15.66
N GLU A 653 -27.92 120.17 -14.35
CA GLU A 653 -28.45 121.29 -13.55
C GLU A 653 -27.43 122.44 -13.36
N PHE A 654 -26.14 122.14 -13.25
CA PHE A 654 -25.09 123.17 -13.12
C PHE A 654 -24.75 123.90 -14.43
N CYS A 655 -25.25 123.41 -15.57
CA CYS A 655 -25.06 124.01 -16.90
C CYS A 655 -26.28 124.80 -17.40
N GLN A 656 -27.29 125.04 -16.55
CA GLN A 656 -28.31 126.08 -16.73
C GLN A 656 -27.98 127.29 -15.87
#